data_AF-M2S2Y0-F1
#
_entry.id   AF-M2S2Y0-F1
#
_cell.length_a   1.000
_cell.length_b   1.000
_cell.length_c   1.000
_cell.angle_alpha   90.00
_cell.angle_beta   90.00
_cell.angle_gamma   90.00
#
_symmetry.space_group_name_H-M   'P 1'
#
loop_
_entity.id
_entity.type
_entity.pdbx_description
1 polymer ?
#
loop_
_entity_poly.entity_id
_entity_poly.type
_entity_poly.pdbx_seq_one_letter_code
_entity_poly.pdbx_strand_id
1 'polypeptide(L)'
;MNFFKKQFNGNEFMVRCQCALRRISAQQKKYQTHSKTFKKQIIELLQNNERDKAFDKCTLLVQEDYKNEALTELIDVIDELMKNSEIIGTQRICPLELKSACGAILYASPYFPDHTEMMELRNMLIDKFGKTFPEECVNSKVISPKLLSRLSSKPVDSDVVNYYLDSIAKENNLITEENKLPEENPNEMLPADASKCELSRLLDGKQNNKYTFGVLTKNVIGKIKKGGDKVEAYISGPNNTKIIGEVTDLHDGTYDIVFVPPYAGNYLIAVYVNDKQIEQIGKLHILEANSLDLNKCIIEGNGIKGGYVNEKQNFTIIAKDSSGQTINHGGEPFAAYIAGPNDVKIIGDITDLKNGQYDVSYVPPIKGNYAIAVYHNTTLVQSVFNFSIEERSTQQQFPTIQQHIQPQITKSFIPVQGKPGEHFIIDIGSCSIKSGFESVGTPSIVTPTVVGKNLHQTSGFVEQNLYVGDEAIDKRGILSLEYPMQKEPIDYNSLKSVMKHSVEVAQGHPTVVITNGLTPLQMKINTSEILFNEGVQSIRFVDEAQAISRLYNKQNCVIVNIGGMMSWVIPVINGIVYNNISQKLPIAGVKCTEILMALLSKEGITLGSTSSEKEIARQIKEATGYIQVSHNSLIQPINYSLPDGTSLTIGNSRVQCFEPLFNPQLCAMNCSGISQMIATVLRNINGCTNEIILVGGGSLIKGLKERIENDIQQLLNFKINVIAEDNRKFASWLGANLLDKENIGKIITLDTWKQEGALCLDD
;
A
#
# COMPACT_ATOMS: atom_id res chain seq x y z
N MET A 1 29.60 40.26 -23.77
CA MET A 1 29.43 41.16 -22.60
C MET A 1 28.27 40.58 -21.79
N ASN A 2 28.38 40.10 -20.54
CA ASN A 2 29.26 40.44 -19.42
C ASN A 2 30.13 39.26 -18.97
N PHE A 3 31.44 39.49 -18.89
CA PHE A 3 32.40 38.67 -18.15
C PHE A 3 32.27 39.01 -16.65
N PHE A 4 32.37 37.99 -15.79
CA PHE A 4 32.22 38.01 -14.32
C PHE A 4 30.77 38.01 -13.79
N LYS A 5 30.16 36.83 -13.68
CA LYS A 5 29.08 36.61 -12.70
C LYS A 5 29.70 36.64 -11.30
N LYS A 6 29.18 37.49 -10.41
CA LYS A 6 29.57 37.55 -8.99
C LYS A 6 29.40 36.14 -8.39
N GLN A 7 30.47 35.57 -7.84
CA GLN A 7 30.40 34.27 -7.17
C GLN A 7 29.51 34.39 -5.92
N PHE A 8 28.61 33.44 -5.73
CA PHE A 8 27.73 33.42 -4.56
C PHE A 8 28.57 33.39 -3.28
N ASN A 9 28.28 34.30 -2.35
CA ASN A 9 28.99 34.45 -1.09
C ASN A 9 28.08 34.07 0.07
N GLY A 10 28.42 32.98 0.79
CA GLY A 10 27.65 32.49 1.93
C GLY A 10 27.52 33.52 3.06
N ASN A 11 28.56 34.30 3.33
CA ASN A 11 28.52 35.37 4.34
C ASN A 11 27.59 36.52 3.91
N GLU A 12 27.61 36.88 2.63
CA GLU A 12 26.66 37.88 2.08
C GLU A 12 25.22 37.36 2.22
N PHE A 13 24.98 36.09 1.91
CA PHE A 13 23.67 35.44 2.05
C PHE A 13 23.18 35.39 3.50
N MET A 14 24.07 35.05 4.43
CA MET A 14 23.78 35.06 5.88
C MET A 14 23.39 36.46 6.37
N VAL A 15 24.13 37.50 5.97
CA VAL A 15 23.82 38.89 6.33
C VAL A 15 22.45 39.29 5.76
N ARG A 16 22.13 38.88 4.53
CA ARG A 16 20.80 39.13 3.94
C ARG A 16 19.69 38.39 4.68
N CYS A 17 19.94 37.17 5.16
CA CYS A 17 18.99 36.44 6.01
C CYS A 17 18.71 37.21 7.32
N GLN A 18 19.74 37.75 7.96
CA GLN A 18 19.58 38.58 9.17
C GLN A 18 18.79 39.87 8.91
N CYS A 19 19.06 40.54 7.79
CA CYS A 19 18.29 41.71 7.35
C CYS A 19 16.82 41.33 7.09
N ALA A 20 16.59 40.20 6.43
CA ALA A 20 15.24 39.70 6.17
C ALA A 20 14.47 39.39 7.46
N LEU A 21 15.10 38.71 8.44
CA LEU A 21 14.47 38.42 9.75
C LEU A 21 14.05 39.69 10.49
N ARG A 22 14.91 40.72 10.50
CA ARG A 22 14.59 42.02 11.12
C ARG A 22 13.39 42.69 10.44
N ARG A 23 13.35 42.64 9.11
CA ARG A 23 12.28 43.25 8.31
C ARG A 23 10.97 42.47 8.45
N ILE A 24 11.00 41.14 8.47
CA ILE A 24 9.84 40.29 8.75
C ILE A 24 9.29 40.59 10.14
N SER A 25 10.16 40.66 11.16
CA SER A 25 9.75 40.97 12.53
C SER A 25 9.09 42.36 12.63
N ALA A 26 9.58 43.35 11.89
CA ALA A 26 8.96 44.67 11.80
C ALA A 26 7.60 44.62 11.08
N GLN A 27 7.49 43.83 10.02
CA GLN A 27 6.25 43.65 9.26
C GLN A 27 5.18 42.90 10.07
N GLN A 28 5.54 41.88 10.85
CA GLN A 28 4.62 41.21 11.77
C GLN A 28 4.05 42.17 12.81
N LYS A 29 4.88 43.05 13.38
CA LYS A 29 4.40 44.12 14.29
C LYS A 29 3.43 45.07 13.57
N LYS A 30 3.66 45.36 12.29
CA LYS A 30 2.74 46.16 11.47
C LYS A 30 1.40 45.45 11.29
N TYR A 31 1.39 44.17 10.91
CA TYR A 31 0.16 43.37 10.80
C TYR A 31 -0.57 43.23 12.13
N GLN A 32 0.12 43.03 13.24
CA GLN A 32 -0.51 43.00 14.57
C GLN A 32 -1.14 44.35 14.94
N THR A 33 -0.52 45.46 14.53
CA THR A 33 -1.06 46.81 14.76
C THR A 33 -2.25 47.09 13.84
N HIS A 34 -2.16 46.72 12.57
CA HIS A 34 -3.26 46.83 11.62
C HIS A 34 -4.44 45.95 11.99
N SER A 35 -4.21 44.71 12.41
CA SER A 35 -5.22 43.77 12.89
C SER A 35 -6.04 44.39 14.03
N LYS A 36 -5.38 45.04 14.99
CA LYS A 36 -6.08 45.81 16.05
C LYS A 36 -6.90 46.97 15.49
N THR A 37 -6.37 47.71 14.52
CA THR A 37 -7.08 48.83 13.87
C THR A 37 -8.28 48.35 13.05
N PHE A 38 -8.13 47.25 12.29
CA PHE A 38 -9.20 46.64 11.52
C PHE A 38 -10.27 46.08 12.42
N LYS A 39 -9.92 45.38 13.50
CA LYS A 39 -10.89 44.93 14.50
C LYS A 39 -11.69 46.11 15.05
N LYS A 40 -11.05 47.23 15.41
CA LYS A 40 -11.76 48.46 15.83
C LYS A 40 -12.71 49.01 14.77
N GLN A 41 -12.28 49.07 13.51
CA GLN A 41 -13.11 49.54 12.40
C GLN A 41 -14.28 48.59 12.13
N ILE A 42 -14.06 47.27 12.20
CA ILE A 42 -15.11 46.25 12.07
C ILE A 42 -16.14 46.41 13.19
N ILE A 43 -15.70 46.61 14.43
CA ILE A 43 -16.58 46.89 15.57
C ILE A 43 -17.42 48.16 15.32
N GLU A 44 -16.82 49.26 14.88
CA GLU A 44 -17.54 50.50 14.55
C GLU A 44 -18.56 50.29 13.42
N LEU A 45 -18.21 49.55 12.37
CA LEU A 45 -19.10 49.24 11.25
C LEU A 45 -20.28 48.36 11.71
N LEU A 46 -20.02 47.37 12.56
CA LEU A 46 -21.05 46.51 13.15
C LEU A 46 -21.98 47.28 14.10
N GLN A 47 -21.46 48.24 14.88
CA GLN A 47 -22.27 49.15 15.71
C GLN A 47 -23.22 50.02 14.88
N ASN A 48 -22.79 50.40 13.68
CA ASN A 48 -23.59 51.17 12.74
C ASN A 48 -24.50 50.30 11.87
N ASN A 49 -24.63 48.98 12.15
CA ASN A 49 -25.37 48.00 11.36
C ASN A 49 -24.92 47.87 9.88
N GLU A 50 -23.68 48.25 9.57
CA GLU A 50 -23.10 48.16 8.22
C GLU A 50 -22.39 46.81 8.01
N ARG A 51 -23.12 45.69 8.14
CA ARG A 51 -22.55 44.33 8.15
C ARG A 51 -21.79 43.97 6.87
N ASP A 52 -22.26 44.39 5.70
CA ASP A 52 -21.57 44.09 4.43
C ASP A 52 -20.20 44.79 4.35
N LYS A 53 -20.12 46.05 4.80
CA LYS A 53 -18.84 46.76 4.89
C LYS A 53 -17.93 46.16 5.96
N ALA A 54 -18.51 45.68 7.06
CA ALA A 54 -17.77 44.95 8.08
C ALA A 54 -17.23 43.61 7.55
N PHE A 55 -17.98 42.91 6.69
CA PHE A 55 -17.57 41.67 6.03
C PHE A 55 -16.43 41.90 5.06
N ASP A 56 -16.50 42.94 4.21
CA ASP A 56 -15.40 43.32 3.33
C ASP A 56 -14.13 43.66 4.14
N LYS A 57 -14.31 44.40 5.23
CA LYS A 57 -13.20 44.77 6.12
C LYS A 57 -12.62 43.56 6.86
N CYS A 58 -13.46 42.62 7.27
CA CYS A 58 -13.08 41.37 7.91
C CYS A 58 -12.36 40.44 6.93
N THR A 59 -12.74 40.44 5.66
CA THR A 59 -12.01 39.73 4.60
C THR A 59 -10.57 40.25 4.49
N LEU A 60 -10.37 41.57 4.52
CA LEU A 60 -9.03 42.18 4.53
C LEU A 60 -8.23 41.81 5.78
N LEU A 61 -8.88 41.75 6.94
CA LEU A 61 -8.26 41.31 8.19
C LEU A 61 -7.78 39.85 8.09
N VAL A 62 -8.61 38.93 7.61
CA VAL A 62 -8.23 37.52 7.44
C VAL A 62 -7.06 37.37 6.46
N GLN A 63 -7.05 38.15 5.38
CA GLN A 63 -5.92 38.17 4.44
C GLN A 63 -4.63 38.68 5.09
N GLU A 64 -4.68 39.69 5.95
CA GLU A 64 -3.51 40.16 6.71
C GLU A 64 -3.04 39.12 7.74
N ASP A 65 -3.97 38.45 8.43
CA ASP A 65 -3.64 37.39 9.39
C ASP A 65 -3.01 36.18 8.68
N TYR A 66 -3.48 35.80 7.49
CA TYR A 66 -2.85 34.76 6.66
C TYR A 66 -1.42 35.14 6.26
N LYS A 67 -1.20 36.39 5.85
CA LYS A 67 0.14 36.90 5.55
C LYS A 67 1.03 36.92 6.79
N ASN A 68 0.48 37.24 7.97
CA ASN A 68 1.21 37.23 9.22
C ASN A 68 1.59 35.81 9.67
N GLU A 69 0.68 34.83 9.50
CA GLU A 69 0.97 33.40 9.71
C GLU A 69 2.07 32.89 8.77
N ALA A 70 2.02 33.28 7.50
CA ALA A 70 3.05 32.96 6.51
C ALA A 70 4.41 33.58 6.90
N LEU A 71 4.43 34.82 7.39
CA LEU A 71 5.65 35.45 7.91
C LEU A 71 6.22 34.71 9.12
N THR A 72 5.36 34.18 10.01
CA THR A 72 5.82 33.38 11.17
C THR A 72 6.56 32.13 10.71
N GLU A 73 6.02 31.41 9.73
CA GLU A 73 6.66 30.21 9.18
C GLU A 73 7.96 30.54 8.43
N LEU A 74 8.02 31.70 7.77
CA LEU A 74 9.23 32.15 7.08
C LEU A 74 10.37 32.53 8.02
N ILE A 75 10.09 32.85 9.30
CA ILE A 75 11.15 33.10 10.29
C ILE A 75 11.99 31.85 10.49
N ASP A 76 11.34 30.71 10.71
CA ASP A 76 12.02 29.42 10.93
C ASP A 76 12.80 29.00 9.69
N VAL A 77 12.21 29.19 8.50
CA VAL A 77 12.87 28.94 7.21
C VAL A 77 14.13 29.80 7.04
N ILE A 78 14.07 31.10 7.32
CA ILE A 78 15.22 31.99 7.15
C ILE A 78 16.30 31.70 8.18
N ASP A 79 15.93 31.33 9.41
CA ASP A 79 16.88 30.89 10.43
C ASP A 79 17.63 29.62 10.01
N GLU A 80 16.91 28.66 9.41
CA GLU A 80 17.51 27.45 8.83
C GLU A 80 18.47 27.77 7.68
N LEU A 81 18.07 28.63 6.74
CA LEU A 81 18.94 29.06 5.63
C LEU A 81 20.15 29.85 6.12
N MET A 82 20.00 30.64 7.17
CA MET A 82 21.08 31.40 7.79
C MET A 82 22.12 30.47 8.42
N LYS A 83 21.68 29.47 9.18
CA LYS A 83 22.53 28.44 9.81
C LYS A 83 23.30 27.61 8.78
N ASN A 84 22.73 27.43 7.58
CA ASN A 84 23.32 26.61 6.52
C ASN A 84 23.91 27.43 5.36
N SER A 85 24.17 28.73 5.58
CA SER A 85 24.62 29.66 4.54
C SER A 85 25.96 29.28 3.90
N GLU A 86 26.89 28.69 4.67
CA GLU A 86 28.18 28.18 4.18
C GLU A 86 28.01 26.94 3.30
N ILE A 87 27.12 26.02 3.68
CA ILE A 87 26.79 24.81 2.91
C ILE A 87 26.13 25.21 1.58
N ILE A 88 25.18 26.15 1.61
CA ILE A 88 24.58 26.72 0.38
C ILE A 88 25.65 27.38 -0.49
N GLY A 89 26.62 28.05 0.13
CA GLY A 89 27.74 28.69 -0.55
C GLY A 89 28.65 27.72 -1.30
N THR A 90 28.99 26.59 -0.69
CA THR A 90 29.94 25.60 -1.21
C THR A 90 29.33 24.64 -2.23
N GLN A 91 28.07 24.26 -2.05
CA GLN A 91 27.43 23.23 -2.87
C GLN A 91 27.03 23.75 -4.26
N ARG A 92 27.23 22.93 -5.29
CA ARG A 92 26.86 23.29 -6.68
C ARG A 92 25.36 23.12 -6.94
N ILE A 93 24.74 22.15 -6.28
CA ILE A 93 23.31 21.83 -6.36
C ILE A 93 22.72 22.11 -4.99
N CYS A 94 21.45 22.52 -4.92
CA CYS A 94 20.78 22.73 -3.64
C CYS A 94 20.72 21.41 -2.86
N PRO A 95 21.24 21.34 -1.62
CA PRO A 95 21.10 20.17 -0.76
C PRO A 95 19.62 19.79 -0.58
N LEU A 96 19.34 18.49 -0.51
CA LEU A 96 17.97 18.00 -0.47
C LEU A 96 17.23 18.50 0.78
N GLU A 97 17.93 18.55 1.90
CA GLU A 97 17.43 18.97 3.21
C GLU A 97 17.03 20.46 3.17
N LEU A 98 17.77 21.29 2.43
CA LEU A 98 17.54 22.73 2.34
C LEU A 98 16.60 23.12 1.19
N LYS A 99 16.19 22.17 0.35
CA LYS A 99 15.36 22.44 -0.83
C LYS A 99 13.97 22.96 -0.45
N SER A 100 13.41 22.48 0.66
CA SER A 100 12.16 22.99 1.24
C SER A 100 12.30 24.45 1.66
N ALA A 101 13.31 24.76 2.47
CA ALA A 101 13.58 26.12 2.96
C ALA A 101 13.87 27.11 1.82
N CYS A 102 14.69 26.70 0.84
CA CYS A 102 14.92 27.49 -0.38
C CYS A 102 13.63 27.69 -1.16
N GLY A 103 12.84 26.62 -1.34
CA GLY A 103 11.55 26.65 -2.03
C GLY A 103 10.55 27.60 -1.38
N ALA A 104 10.49 27.65 -0.05
CA ALA A 104 9.63 28.55 0.70
C ALA A 104 9.97 30.02 0.46
N ILE A 105 11.26 30.40 0.46
CA ILE A 105 11.69 31.76 0.12
C ILE A 105 11.37 32.10 -1.33
N LEU A 106 11.67 31.17 -2.26
CA LEU A 106 11.36 31.36 -3.66
C LEU A 106 9.85 31.61 -3.81
N TYR A 107 8.99 30.74 -3.30
CA TYR A 107 7.55 30.87 -3.46
C TYR A 107 6.97 32.10 -2.77
N ALA A 108 7.39 32.41 -1.54
CA ALA A 108 6.76 33.43 -0.73
C ALA A 108 7.17 34.86 -1.09
N SER A 109 8.43 35.08 -1.52
CA SER A 109 8.95 36.45 -1.73
C SER A 109 8.09 37.33 -2.66
N PRO A 110 7.52 36.84 -3.78
CA PRO A 110 6.64 37.62 -4.65
C PRO A 110 5.35 38.13 -3.96
N TYR A 111 4.89 37.49 -2.89
CA TYR A 111 3.71 37.90 -2.14
C TYR A 111 3.98 39.03 -1.14
N PHE A 112 5.25 39.39 -0.96
CA PHE A 112 5.71 40.48 -0.11
C PHE A 112 6.56 41.47 -0.92
N PRO A 113 5.98 42.16 -1.93
CA PRO A 113 6.73 43.03 -2.84
C PRO A 113 7.43 44.21 -2.13
N ASP A 114 6.91 44.66 -0.98
CA ASP A 114 7.50 45.72 -0.15
C ASP A 114 8.68 45.26 0.72
N HIS A 115 9.06 43.98 0.58
CA HIS A 115 10.10 43.33 1.36
C HIS A 115 11.32 43.04 0.47
N THR A 116 12.10 44.10 0.22
CA THR A 116 13.28 44.08 -0.66
C THR A 116 14.24 42.94 -0.30
N GLU A 117 14.46 42.69 0.99
CA GLU A 117 15.39 41.66 1.48
C GLU A 117 14.94 40.24 1.12
N MET A 118 13.64 39.96 1.08
CA MET A 118 13.10 38.66 0.66
C MET A 118 13.30 38.46 -0.84
N MET A 119 13.06 39.52 -1.63
CA MET A 119 13.34 39.51 -3.05
C MET A 119 14.84 39.38 -3.36
N GLU A 120 15.71 40.00 -2.56
CA GLU A 120 17.16 39.81 -2.63
C GLU A 120 17.54 38.35 -2.35
N LEU A 121 17.01 37.72 -1.29
CA LEU A 121 17.25 36.30 -1.00
C LEU A 121 16.77 35.40 -2.14
N ARG A 122 15.57 35.65 -2.68
CA ARG A 122 15.04 34.94 -3.85
C ARG A 122 15.98 35.06 -5.05
N ASN A 123 16.46 36.26 -5.36
CA ASN A 123 17.37 36.49 -6.47
C ASN A 123 18.73 35.81 -6.24
N MET A 124 19.27 35.86 -5.02
CA MET A 124 20.51 35.17 -4.66
C MET A 124 20.38 33.64 -4.84
N LEU A 125 19.25 33.05 -4.47
CA LEU A 125 18.98 31.62 -4.66
C LEU A 125 18.80 31.26 -6.14
N ILE A 126 18.13 32.10 -6.93
CA ILE A 126 17.99 31.92 -8.39
C ILE A 126 19.34 32.04 -9.10
N ASP A 127 20.17 33.01 -8.71
CA ASP A 127 21.50 33.17 -9.27
C ASP A 127 22.43 32.01 -8.90
N LYS A 128 22.25 31.43 -7.70
CA LYS A 128 23.00 30.27 -7.21
C LYS A 128 22.61 28.96 -7.90
N PHE A 129 21.31 28.66 -7.96
CA PHE A 129 20.81 27.34 -8.35
C PHE A 129 20.16 27.29 -9.74
N GLY A 130 19.93 28.44 -10.38
CA GLY A 130 19.43 28.54 -11.74
C GLY A 130 18.02 29.12 -11.86
N LYS A 131 17.68 29.59 -13.07
CA LYS A 131 16.40 30.25 -13.35
C LYS A 131 15.18 29.32 -13.27
N THR A 132 15.36 28.02 -13.49
CA THR A 132 14.31 26.99 -13.40
C THR A 132 14.05 26.53 -11.96
N PHE A 133 14.96 26.86 -11.03
CA PHE A 133 14.90 26.39 -9.65
C PHE A 133 13.60 26.72 -8.90
N PRO A 134 12.96 27.91 -9.08
CA PRO A 134 11.65 28.17 -8.48
C PRO A 134 10.56 27.19 -8.95
N GLU A 135 10.52 26.87 -10.25
CA GLU A 135 9.54 25.91 -10.81
C GLU A 135 9.84 24.49 -10.33
N GLU A 136 11.12 24.12 -10.23
CA GLU A 136 11.54 22.82 -9.69
C GLU A 136 11.12 22.66 -8.21
N CYS A 137 11.24 23.70 -7.39
CA CYS A 137 10.78 23.69 -6.00
C CYS A 137 9.26 23.54 -5.90
N VAL A 138 8.49 24.23 -6.75
CA VAL A 138 7.02 24.09 -6.76
C VAL A 138 6.60 22.70 -7.24
N ASN A 139 7.21 22.19 -8.31
CA ASN A 139 6.88 20.87 -8.90
C ASN A 139 7.29 19.71 -7.99
N SER A 140 8.32 19.88 -7.17
CA SER A 140 8.76 18.87 -6.20
C SER A 140 7.92 18.82 -4.92
N LYS A 141 6.91 19.67 -4.77
CA LYS A 141 5.99 19.72 -3.61
C LYS A 141 6.72 19.84 -2.25
N VAL A 142 7.89 20.49 -2.25
CA VAL A 142 8.70 20.66 -1.03
C VAL A 142 8.24 21.84 -0.17
N ILE A 143 7.35 22.69 -0.67
CA ILE A 143 6.83 23.87 0.05
C ILE A 143 5.67 23.43 0.94
N SER A 144 5.60 23.93 2.17
CA SER A 144 4.58 23.51 3.14
C SER A 144 3.14 23.81 2.64
N PRO A 145 2.18 22.90 2.91
CA PRO A 145 0.78 23.14 2.56
C PRO A 145 0.19 24.39 3.23
N LYS A 146 0.67 24.71 4.44
CA LYS A 146 0.26 25.89 5.18
C LYS A 146 0.67 27.17 4.45
N LEU A 147 1.93 27.31 4.05
CA LEU A 147 2.43 28.47 3.30
C LEU A 147 1.72 28.62 1.93
N LEU A 148 1.48 27.50 1.23
CA LEU A 148 0.72 27.49 -0.03
C LEU A 148 -0.73 27.94 0.15
N SER A 149 -1.39 27.52 1.23
CA SER A 149 -2.79 27.89 1.52
C SER A 149 -2.92 29.35 1.93
N ARG A 150 -1.97 29.88 2.72
CA ARG A 150 -2.00 31.24 3.28
C ARG A 150 -1.57 32.32 2.30
N LEU A 151 -0.70 31.99 1.36
CA LEU A 151 -0.28 32.90 0.28
C LEU A 151 -1.02 32.64 -1.04
N SER A 152 -2.07 31.81 -1.02
CA SER A 152 -2.87 31.55 -2.22
C SER A 152 -3.51 32.83 -2.74
N SER A 153 -3.58 32.97 -4.07
CA SER A 153 -4.36 34.03 -4.71
C SER A 153 -5.88 33.76 -4.73
N LYS A 154 -6.31 32.61 -4.17
CA LYS A 154 -7.74 32.29 -4.04
C LYS A 154 -8.43 33.26 -3.07
N PRO A 155 -9.70 33.62 -3.33
CA PRO A 155 -10.49 34.43 -2.39
C PRO A 155 -10.67 33.67 -1.07
N VAL A 156 -10.79 34.42 0.03
CA VAL A 156 -11.04 33.86 1.37
C VAL A 156 -12.46 33.31 1.42
N ASP A 157 -12.62 32.13 2.03
CA ASP A 157 -13.92 31.50 2.21
C ASP A 157 -14.85 32.37 3.08
N SER A 158 -16.09 32.56 2.62
CA SER A 158 -17.08 33.39 3.31
C SER A 158 -17.42 32.85 4.69
N ASP A 159 -17.35 31.54 4.93
CA ASP A 159 -17.59 30.95 6.24
C ASP A 159 -16.49 31.34 7.25
N VAL A 160 -15.24 31.44 6.78
CA VAL A 160 -14.12 31.89 7.61
C VAL A 160 -14.25 33.38 7.93
N VAL A 161 -14.67 34.19 6.97
CA VAL A 161 -14.91 35.62 7.20
C VAL A 161 -16.07 35.82 8.18
N ASN A 162 -17.16 35.07 8.02
CA ASN A 162 -18.30 35.09 8.94
C ASN A 162 -17.89 34.66 10.34
N TYR A 163 -17.08 33.61 10.47
CA TYR A 163 -16.54 33.19 11.76
C TYR A 163 -15.71 34.30 12.44
N TYR A 164 -14.82 34.97 11.70
CA TYR A 164 -14.05 36.09 12.25
C TYR A 164 -14.95 37.26 12.65
N LEU A 165 -15.93 37.59 11.81
CA LEU A 165 -16.85 38.70 12.03
C LEU A 165 -17.75 38.45 13.23
N ASP A 166 -18.26 37.23 13.38
CA ASP A 166 -19.07 36.80 14.52
C ASP A 166 -18.22 36.71 15.79
N SER A 167 -16.96 36.27 15.72
CA SER A 167 -16.03 36.29 16.86
C SER A 167 -15.76 37.72 17.31
N ILE A 168 -15.53 38.66 16.39
CA ILE A 168 -15.30 40.08 16.71
C ILE A 168 -16.56 40.72 17.28
N ALA A 169 -17.74 40.44 16.70
CA ALA A 169 -19.03 40.92 17.20
C ALA A 169 -19.29 40.41 18.62
N LYS A 170 -19.05 39.11 18.85
CA LYS A 170 -19.23 38.43 20.14
C LYS A 170 -18.24 38.94 21.20
N GLU A 171 -16.96 39.09 20.85
CA GLU A 171 -15.92 39.63 21.75
C GLU A 171 -16.20 41.07 22.20
N ASN A 172 -17.02 41.83 21.46
CA ASN A 172 -17.30 43.23 21.73
C ASN A 172 -18.78 43.50 22.05
N ASN A 173 -19.55 42.45 22.35
CA ASN A 173 -20.97 42.51 22.75
C ASN A 173 -21.86 43.28 21.75
N LEU A 174 -21.56 43.19 20.45
CA LEU A 174 -22.36 43.81 19.40
C LEU A 174 -23.47 42.88 18.94
N ILE A 175 -24.70 43.40 18.87
CA ILE A 175 -25.89 42.67 18.45
C ILE A 175 -26.06 42.87 16.94
N THR A 176 -25.87 41.81 16.15
CA THR A 176 -26.21 41.82 14.72
C THR A 176 -27.63 41.27 14.57
N GLU A 177 -28.60 42.14 14.26
CA GLU A 177 -29.99 41.72 14.07
C GLU A 177 -30.20 41.13 12.68
N GLU A 178 -29.97 39.83 12.56
CA GLU A 178 -31.00 38.84 12.17
C GLU A 178 -30.40 37.44 12.24
N ASN A 179 -30.42 36.89 13.46
CA ASN A 179 -30.91 35.55 13.77
C ASN A 179 -30.76 35.37 15.28
N LYS A 180 -31.84 35.64 16.02
CA LYS A 180 -31.88 35.50 17.48
C LYS A 180 -31.71 34.02 17.87
N LEU A 181 -30.48 33.66 18.25
CA LEU A 181 -30.21 32.50 19.11
C LEU A 181 -30.59 32.86 20.55
N PRO A 182 -31.09 31.91 21.37
CA PRO A 182 -31.65 32.19 22.68
C PRO A 182 -30.57 32.58 23.69
N GLU A 183 -30.89 33.50 24.61
CA GLU A 183 -30.02 33.91 25.72
C GLU A 183 -29.44 32.70 26.48
N GLU A 184 -28.10 32.66 26.58
CA GLU A 184 -27.38 31.59 27.27
C GLU A 184 -27.26 31.85 28.76
N ASN A 185 -27.68 30.87 29.54
CA ASN A 185 -27.60 30.86 30.99
C ASN A 185 -26.10 30.79 31.37
N PRO A 186 -25.55 31.68 32.21
CA PRO A 186 -24.13 31.66 32.60
C PRO A 186 -23.68 30.36 33.26
N ASN A 187 -24.64 29.54 33.71
CA ASN A 187 -24.41 28.19 34.18
C ASN A 187 -24.06 27.19 33.06
N GLU A 188 -24.30 27.45 31.77
CA GLU A 188 -24.01 26.57 30.62
C GLU A 188 -22.56 26.68 30.11
N MET A 189 -21.82 27.74 30.48
CA MET A 189 -20.43 27.96 30.05
C MET A 189 -19.39 27.10 30.78
N LEU A 190 -19.74 26.45 31.89
CA LEU A 190 -18.81 25.58 32.61
C LEU A 190 -18.50 24.33 31.74
N PRO A 191 -17.24 23.85 31.71
CA PRO A 191 -16.87 22.66 30.95
C PRO A 191 -17.65 21.45 31.45
N ALA A 192 -17.93 20.48 30.56
CA ALA A 192 -18.54 19.23 31.00
C ALA A 192 -17.64 18.55 32.03
N ASP A 193 -18.26 18.12 33.13
CA ASP A 193 -17.61 17.37 34.18
C ASP A 193 -18.01 15.90 34.00
N ALA A 194 -17.04 15.06 33.67
CA ALA A 194 -17.26 13.63 33.47
C ALA A 194 -17.94 12.96 34.69
N SER A 195 -17.73 13.47 35.91
CA SER A 195 -18.39 12.96 37.13
C SER A 195 -19.89 13.26 37.21
N LYS A 196 -20.39 14.16 36.37
CA LYS A 196 -21.81 14.59 36.31
C LYS A 196 -22.53 14.13 35.04
N CYS A 197 -21.81 13.55 34.07
CA CYS A 197 -22.36 13.06 32.82
C CYS A 197 -23.00 11.67 32.99
N GLU A 198 -24.03 11.37 32.21
CA GLU A 198 -24.86 10.17 32.37
C GLU A 198 -25.08 9.44 31.05
N LEU A 199 -25.19 8.11 31.11
CA LEU A 199 -25.62 7.27 30.00
C LEU A 199 -27.16 7.22 29.94
N SER A 200 -27.70 7.24 28.73
CA SER A 200 -29.13 7.12 28.46
C SER A 200 -29.38 6.10 27.34
N ARG A 201 -30.61 5.60 27.24
CA ARG A 201 -31.05 4.68 26.16
C ARG A 201 -30.28 3.35 26.10
N LEU A 202 -29.86 2.81 27.25
CA LEU A 202 -29.29 1.45 27.34
C LEU A 202 -30.41 0.39 27.37
N LEU A 203 -30.79 -0.12 26.20
CA LEU A 203 -31.71 -1.25 25.97
C LEU A 203 -30.97 -2.55 25.59
N ASP A 204 -31.59 -3.73 25.66
CA ASP A 204 -30.93 -4.96 25.19
C ASP A 204 -30.76 -5.00 23.66
N GLY A 205 -29.67 -5.63 23.18
CA GLY A 205 -29.33 -5.73 21.76
C GLY A 205 -29.35 -7.16 21.23
N LYS A 206 -29.22 -7.32 19.91
CA LYS A 206 -29.03 -8.62 19.24
C LYS A 206 -27.69 -8.67 18.52
N GLN A 207 -27.06 -9.83 18.52
CA GLN A 207 -25.79 -10.04 17.83
C GLN A 207 -25.90 -9.64 16.35
N ASN A 208 -24.86 -8.99 15.84
CA ASN A 208 -24.73 -8.49 14.46
C ASN A 208 -25.72 -7.38 14.03
N ASN A 209 -26.52 -6.83 14.94
CA ASN A 209 -27.39 -5.69 14.66
C ASN A 209 -26.78 -4.37 15.13
N LYS A 210 -27.08 -3.26 14.42
CA LYS A 210 -26.71 -1.91 14.88
C LYS A 210 -27.44 -1.57 16.17
N TYR A 211 -26.70 -1.01 17.11
CA TYR A 211 -27.19 -0.58 18.40
C TYR A 211 -26.75 0.86 18.70
N THR A 212 -27.64 1.64 19.31
CA THR A 212 -27.42 3.05 19.60
C THR A 212 -27.83 3.37 21.04
N PHE A 213 -26.95 4.05 21.79
CA PHE A 213 -27.26 4.60 23.11
C PHE A 213 -26.75 6.05 23.20
N GLY A 214 -27.27 6.80 24.19
CA GLY A 214 -26.98 8.22 24.34
C GLY A 214 -26.05 8.53 25.51
N VAL A 215 -25.28 9.61 25.38
CA VAL A 215 -24.49 10.21 26.48
C VAL A 215 -24.97 11.64 26.68
N LEU A 216 -25.37 11.99 27.91
CA LEU A 216 -25.81 13.33 28.28
C LEU A 216 -24.68 14.05 29.02
N THR A 217 -24.16 15.14 28.45
CA THR A 217 -23.10 15.92 29.09
C THR A 217 -23.66 17.00 30.01
N LYS A 218 -23.14 17.02 31.24
CA LYS A 218 -23.47 18.03 32.26
C LYS A 218 -22.18 18.65 32.79
N ASN A 219 -22.27 19.90 33.22
CA ASN A 219 -21.15 20.58 33.85
C ASN A 219 -21.07 20.35 35.37
N VAL A 220 -20.10 20.98 36.03
CA VAL A 220 -19.79 20.82 37.46
C VAL A 220 -20.96 21.11 38.41
N ILE A 221 -21.95 21.92 37.99
CA ILE A 221 -23.16 22.24 38.77
C ILE A 221 -24.38 21.41 38.34
N GLY A 222 -24.20 20.44 37.44
CA GLY A 222 -25.22 19.49 37.01
C GLY A 222 -26.19 20.00 35.93
N LYS A 223 -25.89 21.12 35.24
CA LYS A 223 -26.70 21.57 34.10
C LYS A 223 -26.24 20.93 32.79
N ILE A 224 -27.21 20.57 31.95
CA ILE A 224 -27.01 19.99 30.60
C ILE A 224 -26.38 21.05 29.69
N LYS A 225 -25.42 20.64 28.86
CA LYS A 225 -24.73 21.52 27.89
C LYS A 225 -25.48 21.61 26.56
N LYS A 226 -24.98 22.39 25.61
CA LYS A 226 -25.49 22.43 24.23
C LYS A 226 -24.63 21.62 23.23
N GLY A 227 -23.75 20.75 23.71
CA GLY A 227 -22.77 20.01 22.88
C GLY A 227 -21.42 20.72 22.74
N GLY A 228 -20.53 20.17 21.90
CA GLY A 228 -19.16 20.64 21.66
C GLY A 228 -18.07 20.09 22.60
N ASP A 229 -18.43 19.27 23.58
CA ASP A 229 -17.50 18.49 24.40
C ASP A 229 -16.87 17.32 23.61
N LYS A 230 -15.62 16.97 23.92
CA LYS A 230 -14.94 15.81 23.33
C LYS A 230 -15.47 14.53 23.98
N VAL A 231 -16.21 13.70 23.24
CA VAL A 231 -16.77 12.43 23.74
C VAL A 231 -16.18 11.24 22.98
N GLU A 232 -15.69 10.25 23.70
CA GLU A 232 -15.19 8.97 23.17
C GLU A 232 -15.86 7.81 23.92
N ALA A 233 -16.22 6.74 23.23
CA ALA A 233 -16.87 5.59 23.84
C ALA A 233 -16.23 4.26 23.38
N TYR A 234 -16.03 3.37 24.33
CA TYR A 234 -15.47 2.04 24.12
C TYR A 234 -16.38 1.00 24.72
N ILE A 235 -16.66 -0.07 23.98
CA ILE A 235 -17.33 -1.25 24.52
C ILE A 235 -16.36 -2.41 24.58
N SER A 236 -16.40 -3.16 25.67
CA SER A 236 -15.65 -4.40 25.85
C SER A 236 -16.60 -5.54 26.20
N GLY A 237 -16.40 -6.72 25.63
CA GLY A 237 -17.34 -7.81 25.80
C GLY A 237 -16.72 -9.20 25.60
N PRO A 238 -17.55 -10.22 25.35
CA PRO A 238 -17.10 -11.60 25.15
C PRO A 238 -15.96 -11.70 24.12
N ASN A 239 -15.09 -12.69 24.29
CA ASN A 239 -13.92 -12.93 23.43
C ASN A 239 -12.92 -11.77 23.37
N ASN A 240 -12.75 -11.02 24.46
CA ASN A 240 -11.88 -9.84 24.54
C ASN A 240 -12.19 -8.77 23.47
N THR A 241 -13.41 -8.76 22.95
CA THR A 241 -13.85 -7.79 21.95
C THR A 241 -13.74 -6.39 22.52
N LYS A 242 -13.08 -5.49 21.80
CA LYS A 242 -13.03 -4.05 22.10
C LYS A 242 -13.41 -3.27 20.85
N ILE A 243 -14.47 -2.49 20.93
CA ILE A 243 -14.99 -1.71 19.80
C ILE A 243 -15.07 -0.25 20.23
N ILE A 244 -14.64 0.64 19.35
CA ILE A 244 -14.78 2.09 19.51
C ILE A 244 -16.15 2.47 18.91
N GLY A 245 -16.98 3.15 19.69
CA GLY A 245 -18.30 3.61 19.24
C GLY A 245 -18.18 4.83 18.33
N GLU A 246 -18.96 4.86 17.26
CA GLU A 246 -19.09 6.04 16.41
C GLU A 246 -19.91 7.11 17.16
N VAL A 247 -19.35 8.31 17.30
CA VAL A 247 -19.93 9.40 18.10
C VAL A 247 -20.51 10.48 17.20
N THR A 248 -21.76 10.86 17.46
CA THR A 248 -22.42 12.01 16.81
C THR A 248 -22.90 12.99 17.87
N ASP A 249 -22.44 14.24 17.81
CA ASP A 249 -22.93 15.33 18.67
C ASP A 249 -24.26 15.85 18.10
N LEU A 250 -25.31 15.85 18.92
CA LEU A 250 -26.64 16.35 18.52
C LEU A 250 -26.82 17.85 18.80
N HIS A 251 -25.78 18.51 19.32
CA HIS A 251 -25.74 19.95 19.61
C HIS A 251 -26.83 20.44 20.57
N ASP A 252 -27.30 19.54 21.45
CA ASP A 252 -28.26 19.81 22.52
C ASP A 252 -27.76 19.33 23.90
N GLY A 253 -26.48 18.92 23.98
CA GLY A 253 -25.88 18.30 25.17
C GLY A 253 -25.93 16.78 25.18
N THR A 254 -26.55 16.17 24.17
CA THR A 254 -26.62 14.72 24.01
C THR A 254 -25.75 14.26 22.84
N TYR A 255 -25.09 13.13 23.01
CA TYR A 255 -24.28 12.46 21.99
C TYR A 255 -24.87 11.08 21.71
N ASP A 256 -24.97 10.72 20.44
CA ASP A 256 -25.34 9.37 20.00
C ASP A 256 -24.09 8.53 19.78
N ILE A 257 -24.06 7.35 20.39
CA ILE A 257 -22.99 6.36 20.24
C ILE A 257 -23.56 5.13 19.52
N VAL A 258 -22.98 4.78 18.37
CA VAL A 258 -23.41 3.65 17.54
C VAL A 258 -22.34 2.56 17.48
N PHE A 259 -22.74 1.29 17.59
CA PHE A 259 -21.87 0.13 17.37
C PHE A 259 -22.62 -1.13 16.92
N VAL A 260 -21.89 -2.18 16.51
CA VAL A 260 -22.44 -3.50 16.10
C VAL A 260 -21.74 -4.61 16.91
N PRO A 261 -22.43 -5.34 17.81
CA PRO A 261 -21.81 -6.34 18.66
C PRO A 261 -21.68 -7.69 17.92
N PRO A 262 -20.47 -8.24 17.78
CA PRO A 262 -20.24 -9.47 17.01
C PRO A 262 -20.54 -10.76 17.78
N TYR A 263 -20.73 -10.70 19.11
CA TYR A 263 -20.98 -11.88 19.95
C TYR A 263 -22.18 -11.65 20.89
N ALA A 264 -22.91 -12.71 21.20
CA ALA A 264 -23.92 -12.69 22.26
C ALA A 264 -23.23 -12.71 23.65
N GLY A 265 -23.85 -12.06 24.62
CA GLY A 265 -23.34 -11.97 26.00
C GLY A 265 -23.28 -10.55 26.54
N ASN A 266 -22.59 -10.38 27.67
CA ASN A 266 -22.55 -9.14 28.42
C ASN A 266 -21.38 -8.26 28.00
N TYR A 267 -21.66 -7.00 27.68
CA TYR A 267 -20.69 -5.96 27.34
C TYR A 267 -20.64 -4.90 28.44
N LEU A 268 -19.45 -4.33 28.65
CA LEU A 268 -19.17 -3.17 29.48
C LEU A 268 -18.85 -1.98 28.58
N ILE A 269 -19.43 -0.83 28.91
CA ILE A 269 -19.29 0.43 28.18
C ILE A 269 -18.49 1.40 29.05
N ALA A 270 -17.40 1.93 28.50
CA ALA A 270 -16.60 3.00 29.06
C ALA A 270 -16.71 4.24 28.17
N VAL A 271 -17.13 5.37 28.74
CA VAL A 271 -17.25 6.64 28.02
C VAL A 271 -16.33 7.67 28.67
N TYR A 272 -15.66 8.45 27.84
CA TYR A 272 -14.75 9.52 28.21
C TYR A 272 -15.31 10.84 27.69
N VAL A 273 -15.36 11.85 28.56
CA VAL A 273 -15.75 13.22 28.22
C VAL A 273 -14.59 14.13 28.61
N ASN A 274 -14.05 14.88 27.63
CA ASN A 274 -12.86 15.74 27.78
C ASN A 274 -11.70 14.98 28.45
N ASP A 275 -11.39 13.81 27.91
CA ASP A 275 -10.29 12.91 28.34
C ASP A 275 -10.42 12.32 29.75
N LYS A 276 -11.58 12.50 30.41
CA LYS A 276 -11.89 11.89 31.71
C LYS A 276 -13.04 10.90 31.58
N GLN A 277 -12.88 9.72 32.17
CA GLN A 277 -13.94 8.70 32.16
C GLN A 277 -15.13 9.16 33.02
N ILE A 278 -16.35 8.92 32.53
CA ILE A 278 -17.56 9.13 33.33
C ILE A 278 -17.64 8.07 34.44
N GLU A 279 -18.25 8.41 35.58
CA GLU A 279 -18.36 7.48 36.71
C GLU A 279 -19.26 6.28 36.40
N GLN A 280 -20.28 6.48 35.56
CA GLN A 280 -21.22 5.42 35.19
C GLN A 280 -20.60 4.45 34.18
N ILE A 281 -20.35 3.22 34.61
CA ILE A 281 -19.99 2.11 33.71
C ILE A 281 -21.28 1.52 33.14
N GLY A 282 -21.48 1.62 31.82
CA GLY A 282 -22.64 1.05 31.16
C GLY A 282 -22.51 -0.47 31.06
N LYS A 283 -23.63 -1.19 31.17
CA LYS A 283 -23.70 -2.63 30.93
C LYS A 283 -24.77 -2.91 29.90
N LEU A 284 -24.48 -3.81 28.97
CA LEU A 284 -25.39 -4.18 27.89
C LEU A 284 -25.42 -5.70 27.70
N HIS A 285 -26.61 -6.28 27.57
CA HIS A 285 -26.77 -7.69 27.21
C HIS A 285 -27.13 -7.83 25.72
N ILE A 286 -26.36 -8.64 25.00
CA ILE A 286 -26.62 -9.01 23.61
C ILE A 286 -27.18 -10.44 23.53
N LEU A 287 -28.32 -10.61 22.86
CA LEU A 287 -28.98 -11.89 22.62
C LEU A 287 -28.43 -12.59 21.35
N GLU A 288 -28.44 -13.92 21.36
CA GLU A 288 -27.99 -14.80 20.27
C GLU A 288 -28.93 -14.77 19.06
N ALA A 289 -28.37 -14.92 17.85
CA ALA A 289 -29.13 -14.97 16.60
C ALA A 289 -29.58 -16.41 16.25
N ASN A 290 -30.59 -16.57 15.38
CA ASN A 290 -31.23 -17.85 15.04
C ASN A 290 -30.22 -18.95 14.62
N SER A 291 -30.36 -20.16 15.19
CA SER A 291 -29.38 -21.25 15.09
C SER A 291 -29.57 -22.18 13.87
N LEU A 292 -28.45 -22.58 13.26
CA LEU A 292 -28.30 -23.57 12.18
C LEU A 292 -28.92 -24.96 12.52
N ASP A 293 -29.61 -25.58 11.55
CA ASP A 293 -30.13 -26.95 11.64
C ASP A 293 -29.47 -27.86 10.57
N LEU A 294 -28.51 -28.68 11.01
CA LEU A 294 -27.70 -29.55 10.14
C LEU A 294 -28.52 -30.59 9.37
N ASN A 295 -29.69 -30.99 9.88
CA ASN A 295 -30.53 -32.00 9.20
C ASN A 295 -31.30 -31.39 8.02
N LYS A 296 -31.44 -30.06 7.98
CA LYS A 296 -32.16 -29.34 6.93
C LYS A 296 -31.25 -28.72 5.88
N CYS A 297 -29.93 -28.66 6.13
CA CYS A 297 -28.95 -28.22 5.14
C CYS A 297 -29.08 -29.02 3.83
N ILE A 298 -28.78 -28.41 2.69
CA ILE A 298 -28.86 -29.06 1.37
C ILE A 298 -27.46 -29.15 0.79
N ILE A 299 -27.11 -30.29 0.20
CA ILE A 299 -25.84 -30.48 -0.53
C ILE A 299 -26.19 -30.85 -1.97
N GLU A 300 -25.77 -30.04 -2.94
CA GLU A 300 -26.11 -30.23 -4.35
C GLU A 300 -24.96 -29.89 -5.30
N GLY A 301 -24.89 -30.55 -6.46
CA GLY A 301 -23.86 -30.30 -7.46
C GLY A 301 -23.47 -31.54 -8.24
N ASN A 302 -22.68 -31.37 -9.30
CA ASN A 302 -22.23 -32.50 -10.13
C ASN A 302 -21.09 -33.27 -9.48
N GLY A 303 -20.28 -32.64 -8.63
CA GLY A 303 -19.15 -33.29 -7.94
C GLY A 303 -19.59 -34.43 -7.01
N ILE A 304 -20.80 -34.42 -6.47
CA ILE A 304 -21.31 -35.55 -5.66
C ILE A 304 -21.89 -36.71 -6.49
N LYS A 305 -21.87 -36.60 -7.84
CA LYS A 305 -22.48 -37.60 -8.75
C LYS A 305 -21.47 -38.39 -9.57
N GLY A 306 -20.23 -37.91 -9.72
CA GLY A 306 -19.21 -38.55 -10.56
C GLY A 306 -18.29 -37.52 -11.23
N GLY A 307 -17.26 -38.00 -11.92
CA GLY A 307 -16.29 -37.13 -12.58
C GLY A 307 -15.14 -37.89 -13.21
N TYR A 308 -14.10 -37.16 -13.61
CA TYR A 308 -12.93 -37.72 -14.29
C TYR A 308 -11.63 -37.47 -13.51
N VAL A 309 -10.68 -38.38 -13.68
CA VAL A 309 -9.35 -38.29 -13.07
C VAL A 309 -8.66 -36.98 -13.46
N ASN A 310 -8.06 -36.31 -12.48
CA ASN A 310 -7.33 -35.03 -12.60
C ASN A 310 -8.18 -33.84 -13.08
N GLU A 311 -9.52 -33.96 -13.04
CA GLU A 311 -10.43 -32.85 -13.34
C GLU A 311 -11.12 -32.33 -12.08
N LYS A 312 -11.20 -31.00 -11.96
CA LYS A 312 -11.84 -30.33 -10.82
C LYS A 312 -13.34 -30.63 -10.77
N GLN A 313 -13.80 -31.13 -9.64
CA GLN A 313 -15.21 -31.42 -9.33
C GLN A 313 -15.73 -30.42 -8.28
N ASN A 314 -16.98 -29.97 -8.42
CA ASN A 314 -17.59 -28.96 -7.54
C ASN A 314 -18.99 -29.36 -7.05
N PHE A 315 -19.34 -28.97 -5.82
CA PHE A 315 -20.70 -29.00 -5.27
C PHE A 315 -20.88 -27.88 -4.22
N THR A 316 -22.12 -27.60 -3.81
CA THR A 316 -22.47 -26.50 -2.91
C THR A 316 -23.22 -27.02 -1.68
N ILE A 317 -22.95 -26.46 -0.51
CA ILE A 317 -23.68 -26.67 0.75
C ILE A 317 -24.55 -25.44 1.01
N ILE A 318 -25.83 -25.62 1.30
CA ILE A 318 -26.79 -24.57 1.62
C ILE A 318 -27.23 -24.73 3.08
N ALA A 319 -26.82 -23.81 3.93
CA ALA A 319 -27.14 -23.76 5.35
C ALA A 319 -28.60 -23.35 5.58
N LYS A 320 -29.34 -24.16 6.35
CA LYS A 320 -30.74 -23.94 6.66
C LYS A 320 -30.97 -23.81 8.16
N ASP A 321 -31.92 -22.96 8.54
CA ASP A 321 -32.40 -22.89 9.91
C ASP A 321 -33.46 -23.97 10.22
N SER A 322 -33.90 -24.02 11.48
CA SER A 322 -34.95 -24.95 11.94
C SER A 322 -36.31 -24.72 11.27
N SER A 323 -36.53 -23.60 10.56
CA SER A 323 -37.73 -23.34 9.75
C SER A 323 -37.58 -23.77 8.28
N GLY A 324 -36.37 -24.19 7.87
CA GLY A 324 -36.04 -24.56 6.48
C GLY A 324 -35.67 -23.37 5.58
N GLN A 325 -35.55 -22.17 6.15
CA GLN A 325 -35.12 -20.98 5.42
C GLN A 325 -33.59 -20.95 5.32
N THR A 326 -33.09 -20.38 4.22
CA THR A 326 -31.64 -20.20 4.04
C THR A 326 -31.14 -19.15 5.01
N ILE A 327 -30.07 -19.49 5.72
CA ILE A 327 -29.37 -18.54 6.59
C ILE A 327 -28.77 -17.45 5.70
N ASN A 328 -28.94 -16.19 6.05
CA ASN A 328 -28.55 -15.05 5.20
C ASN A 328 -27.18 -14.45 5.56
N HIS A 329 -26.35 -15.22 6.25
CA HIS A 329 -24.98 -14.87 6.63
C HIS A 329 -24.07 -16.09 6.49
N GLY A 330 -22.76 -15.86 6.46
CA GLY A 330 -21.73 -16.91 6.49
C GLY A 330 -21.09 -17.06 7.87
N GLY A 331 -20.04 -17.89 7.95
CA GLY A 331 -19.24 -18.12 9.16
C GLY A 331 -19.36 -19.53 9.75
N GLU A 332 -20.24 -20.37 9.22
CA GLU A 332 -20.39 -21.76 9.69
C GLU A 332 -19.18 -22.63 9.31
N PRO A 333 -18.59 -23.37 10.28
CA PRO A 333 -17.38 -24.18 10.07
C PRO A 333 -17.70 -25.53 9.39
N PHE A 334 -18.06 -25.49 8.12
CA PHE A 334 -18.18 -26.69 7.30
C PHE A 334 -16.80 -27.22 6.88
N ALA A 335 -16.69 -28.54 6.78
CA ALA A 335 -15.54 -29.27 6.26
C ALA A 335 -16.01 -30.40 5.35
N ALA A 336 -15.30 -30.68 4.26
CA ALA A 336 -15.63 -31.76 3.33
C ALA A 336 -14.44 -32.71 3.19
N TYR A 337 -14.64 -33.98 3.51
CA TYR A 337 -13.63 -35.03 3.38
C TYR A 337 -14.02 -35.98 2.27
N ILE A 338 -13.08 -36.23 1.36
CA ILE A 338 -13.27 -37.09 0.20
C ILE A 338 -12.27 -38.24 0.29
N ALA A 339 -12.79 -39.45 0.46
CA ALA A 339 -12.01 -40.68 0.49
C ALA A 339 -12.10 -41.39 -0.86
N GLY A 340 -10.97 -41.85 -1.38
CA GLY A 340 -10.86 -42.58 -2.64
C GLY A 340 -10.08 -43.88 -2.50
N PRO A 341 -9.84 -44.58 -3.62
CA PRO A 341 -9.05 -45.81 -3.62
C PRO A 341 -7.58 -45.54 -3.28
N ASN A 342 -6.81 -46.57 -2.93
CA ASN A 342 -5.38 -46.48 -2.60
C ASN A 342 -5.04 -45.42 -1.53
N ASP A 343 -5.83 -45.36 -0.46
CA ASP A 343 -5.66 -44.41 0.66
C ASP A 343 -5.72 -42.93 0.27
N VAL A 344 -6.31 -42.60 -0.89
CA VAL A 344 -6.53 -41.21 -1.28
C VAL A 344 -7.46 -40.54 -0.28
N LYS A 345 -6.98 -39.47 0.34
CA LYS A 345 -7.73 -38.61 1.25
C LYS A 345 -7.55 -37.18 0.80
N ILE A 346 -8.65 -36.54 0.41
CA ILE A 346 -8.67 -35.17 -0.07
C ILE A 346 -9.55 -34.37 0.89
N ILE A 347 -9.07 -33.19 1.26
CA ILE A 347 -9.88 -32.19 1.96
C ILE A 347 -10.40 -31.26 0.87
N GLY A 348 -11.71 -31.11 0.77
CA GLY A 348 -12.33 -30.23 -0.21
C GLY A 348 -12.06 -28.77 0.13
N ASP A 349 -11.73 -27.97 -0.88
CA ASP A 349 -11.56 -26.54 -0.75
C ASP A 349 -12.94 -25.88 -0.67
N ILE A 350 -13.28 -25.31 0.50
CA ILE A 350 -14.59 -24.68 0.77
C ILE A 350 -14.46 -23.16 0.71
N THR A 351 -15.38 -22.52 -0.02
CA THR A 351 -15.53 -21.07 -0.12
C THR A 351 -16.89 -20.65 0.42
N ASP A 352 -16.90 -19.89 1.51
CA ASP A 352 -18.12 -19.30 2.07
C ASP A 352 -18.55 -18.06 1.27
N LEU A 353 -19.75 -18.09 0.69
CA LEU A 353 -20.31 -17.00 -0.10
C LEU A 353 -20.98 -15.91 0.76
N LYS A 354 -20.91 -16.03 2.09
CA LYS A 354 -21.44 -15.10 3.11
C LYS A 354 -22.94 -14.87 3.06
N ASN A 355 -23.66 -15.78 2.44
CA ASN A 355 -25.11 -15.73 2.26
C ASN A 355 -25.79 -17.07 2.61
N GLY A 356 -25.13 -17.87 3.46
CA GLY A 356 -25.53 -19.23 3.85
C GLY A 356 -25.25 -20.31 2.80
N GLN A 357 -24.51 -20.00 1.74
CA GLN A 357 -24.05 -20.99 0.76
C GLN A 357 -22.52 -21.13 0.78
N TYR A 358 -22.05 -22.37 0.57
CA TYR A 358 -20.64 -22.73 0.63
C TYR A 358 -20.27 -23.57 -0.60
N ASP A 359 -19.39 -23.06 -1.44
CA ASP A 359 -18.92 -23.78 -2.63
C ASP A 359 -17.72 -24.66 -2.27
N VAL A 360 -17.81 -25.94 -2.62
CA VAL A 360 -16.79 -26.95 -2.32
C VAL A 360 -16.20 -27.47 -3.62
N SER A 361 -14.87 -27.61 -3.67
CA SER A 361 -14.18 -28.19 -4.81
C SER A 361 -13.05 -29.16 -4.46
N TYR A 362 -12.80 -30.16 -5.32
CA TYR A 362 -11.73 -31.14 -5.15
C TYR A 362 -11.28 -31.73 -6.50
N VAL A 363 -10.09 -32.37 -6.54
CA VAL A 363 -9.54 -33.01 -7.74
C VAL A 363 -9.19 -34.48 -7.43
N PRO A 364 -9.87 -35.48 -8.03
CA PRO A 364 -9.56 -36.89 -7.80
C PRO A 364 -8.34 -37.32 -8.63
N PRO A 365 -7.26 -37.82 -8.00
CA PRO A 365 -5.99 -38.09 -8.69
C PRO A 365 -5.96 -39.42 -9.46
N ILE A 366 -6.88 -40.34 -9.16
CA ILE A 366 -6.93 -41.68 -9.75
C ILE A 366 -8.38 -42.14 -9.95
N LYS A 367 -8.60 -43.12 -10.84
CA LYS A 367 -9.93 -43.68 -11.09
C LYS A 367 -10.37 -44.61 -9.95
N GLY A 368 -11.69 -44.74 -9.80
CA GLY A 368 -12.31 -45.70 -8.90
C GLY A 368 -13.42 -45.08 -8.05
N ASN A 369 -13.80 -45.75 -6.96
CA ASN A 369 -14.93 -45.36 -6.14
C ASN A 369 -14.52 -44.37 -5.05
N TYR A 370 -15.32 -43.32 -4.88
CA TYR A 370 -15.08 -42.24 -3.94
C TYR A 370 -16.30 -42.05 -3.03
N ALA A 371 -16.03 -41.52 -1.83
CA ALA A 371 -17.03 -41.16 -0.84
C ALA A 371 -16.78 -39.73 -0.32
N ILE A 372 -17.82 -38.88 -0.28
CA ILE A 372 -17.78 -37.52 0.28
C ILE A 372 -18.58 -37.48 1.58
N ALA A 373 -17.93 -37.03 2.66
CA ALA A 373 -18.53 -36.75 3.95
C ALA A 373 -18.37 -35.26 4.30
N VAL A 374 -19.49 -34.55 4.50
CA VAL A 374 -19.49 -33.14 4.92
C VAL A 374 -19.75 -33.07 6.41
N TYR A 375 -18.97 -32.30 7.15
CA TYR A 375 -19.09 -32.09 8.59
C TYR A 375 -19.32 -30.62 8.89
N HIS A 376 -20.07 -30.34 9.95
CA HIS A 376 -20.07 -29.06 10.63
C HIS A 376 -19.43 -29.27 12.00
N ASN A 377 -18.29 -28.60 12.22
CA ASN A 377 -17.37 -28.96 13.31
C ASN A 377 -17.02 -30.46 13.27
N THR A 378 -17.60 -31.24 14.18
CA THR A 378 -17.40 -32.69 14.31
C THR A 378 -18.64 -33.51 13.96
N THR A 379 -19.75 -32.87 13.61
CA THR A 379 -21.03 -33.53 13.34
C THR A 379 -21.21 -33.72 11.83
N LEU A 380 -21.52 -34.95 11.40
CA LEU A 380 -21.77 -35.24 10.00
C LEU A 380 -23.06 -34.56 9.53
N VAL A 381 -22.97 -33.83 8.43
CA VAL A 381 -24.09 -33.20 7.73
C VAL A 381 -24.66 -34.22 6.76
N GLN A 382 -25.86 -34.72 7.07
CA GLN A 382 -26.55 -35.74 6.27
C GLN A 382 -25.73 -37.03 6.07
N SER A 383 -26.11 -37.86 5.10
CA SER A 383 -25.41 -39.11 4.76
C SER A 383 -24.27 -38.91 3.77
N VAL A 384 -23.26 -39.78 3.83
CA VAL A 384 -22.11 -39.81 2.91
C VAL A 384 -22.55 -40.07 1.46
N PHE A 385 -22.01 -39.31 0.51
CA PHE A 385 -22.27 -39.46 -0.93
C PHE A 385 -21.25 -40.39 -1.56
N ASN A 386 -21.68 -41.41 -2.30
CA ASN A 386 -20.79 -42.35 -2.98
C ASN A 386 -20.94 -42.25 -4.50
N PHE A 387 -19.83 -42.22 -5.23
CA PHE A 387 -19.80 -42.11 -6.70
C PHE A 387 -18.50 -42.70 -7.27
N SER A 388 -18.41 -42.79 -8.60
CA SER A 388 -17.22 -43.30 -9.29
C SER A 388 -16.55 -42.22 -10.13
N ILE A 389 -15.22 -42.27 -10.17
CA ILE A 389 -14.36 -41.45 -11.03
C ILE A 389 -13.80 -42.30 -12.15
N GLU A 390 -13.93 -41.84 -13.39
CA GLU A 390 -13.53 -42.56 -14.60
C GLU A 390 -12.28 -41.96 -15.28
N GLU A 391 -11.61 -42.77 -16.11
CA GLU A 391 -10.56 -42.31 -17.04
C GLU A 391 -11.17 -41.94 -18.39
N ARG A 392 -10.71 -40.85 -19.01
CA ARG A 392 -11.13 -40.50 -20.38
C ARG A 392 -10.53 -41.48 -21.39
N SER A 393 -11.37 -42.19 -22.15
CA SER A 393 -10.93 -42.98 -23.30
C SER A 393 -10.47 -42.08 -24.45
N THR A 394 -9.21 -42.16 -24.86
CA THR A 394 -8.65 -41.41 -26.00
C THR A 394 -8.77 -42.22 -27.30
N GLN A 395 -9.73 -41.88 -28.17
CA GLN A 395 -9.53 -42.01 -29.62
C GLN A 395 -8.80 -40.76 -30.11
N GLN A 396 -7.82 -40.97 -30.99
CA GLN A 396 -6.89 -39.97 -31.51
C GLN A 396 -7.61 -38.77 -32.13
N GLN A 397 -7.53 -37.63 -31.46
CA GLN A 397 -7.51 -36.29 -32.04
C GLN A 397 -6.75 -35.39 -31.08
N PHE A 398 -5.73 -34.70 -31.59
CA PHE A 398 -4.88 -33.78 -30.84
C PHE A 398 -5.73 -32.70 -30.15
N PRO A 399 -5.76 -32.60 -28.81
CA PRO A 399 -6.50 -31.55 -28.13
C PRO A 399 -5.58 -30.38 -27.79
N THR A 400 -6.06 -29.21 -28.19
CA THR A 400 -5.66 -27.87 -27.77
C THR A 400 -5.63 -27.77 -26.24
N ILE A 401 -4.45 -27.52 -25.69
CA ILE A 401 -4.27 -27.27 -24.25
C ILE A 401 -4.62 -25.81 -23.97
N GLN A 402 -5.79 -25.56 -23.39
CA GLN A 402 -6.04 -24.39 -22.55
C GLN A 402 -6.01 -24.85 -21.09
N GLN A 403 -4.82 -24.81 -20.48
CA GLN A 403 -4.65 -24.94 -19.03
C GLN A 403 -4.48 -23.54 -18.45
N HIS A 404 -5.58 -22.97 -17.92
CA HIS A 404 -5.46 -21.90 -16.94
C HIS A 404 -5.13 -22.52 -15.58
N ILE A 405 -3.84 -22.67 -15.31
CA ILE A 405 -3.33 -22.85 -13.95
C ILE A 405 -3.23 -21.44 -13.36
N GLN A 406 -4.24 -21.04 -12.57
CA GLN A 406 -4.07 -19.93 -11.64
C GLN A 406 -3.65 -20.49 -10.28
N PRO A 407 -2.59 -19.95 -9.66
CA PRO A 407 -2.28 -20.25 -8.26
C PRO A 407 -3.41 -19.70 -7.39
N GLN A 408 -4.04 -20.55 -6.57
CA GLN A 408 -4.95 -20.07 -5.53
C GLN A 408 -4.12 -19.40 -4.43
N ILE A 409 -4.19 -18.08 -4.37
CA ILE A 409 -3.86 -17.30 -3.18
C ILE A 409 -5.13 -17.30 -2.34
N THR A 410 -5.13 -18.09 -1.26
CA THR A 410 -6.21 -18.15 -0.28
C THR A 410 -6.38 -16.80 0.41
N LYS A 411 -7.45 -16.05 0.08
CA LYS A 411 -7.92 -14.91 0.87
C LYS A 411 -8.67 -15.42 2.12
N SER A 412 -7.92 -15.90 3.11
CA SER A 412 -8.40 -16.09 4.49
C SER A 412 -7.39 -15.45 5.44
N PHE A 413 -7.69 -14.24 5.93
CA PHE A 413 -6.91 -13.59 6.98
C PHE A 413 -7.18 -14.28 8.32
N ILE A 414 -6.54 -15.43 8.53
CA ILE A 414 -6.13 -15.78 9.90
C ILE A 414 -4.83 -15.00 10.10
N PRO A 415 -4.74 -14.04 11.03
CA PRO A 415 -3.47 -13.43 11.34
C PRO A 415 -2.55 -14.55 11.85
N VAL A 416 -1.58 -14.95 11.03
CA VAL A 416 -0.50 -15.83 11.47
C VAL A 416 0.28 -15.00 12.48
N GLN A 417 0.06 -15.25 13.76
CA GLN A 417 0.75 -14.55 14.83
C GLN A 417 2.11 -15.21 15.03
N GLY A 418 3.19 -14.47 14.80
CA GLY A 418 4.55 -14.96 15.02
C GLY A 418 4.81 -15.24 16.50
N LYS A 419 5.69 -16.19 16.79
CA LYS A 419 6.16 -16.44 18.16
C LYS A 419 7.09 -15.30 18.61
N PRO A 420 7.12 -14.94 19.90
CA PRO A 420 8.06 -13.93 20.39
C PRO A 420 9.50 -14.25 19.97
N GLY A 421 10.18 -13.27 19.36
CA GLY A 421 11.56 -13.41 18.86
C GLY A 421 11.70 -14.09 17.49
N GLU A 422 10.61 -14.56 16.88
CA GLU A 422 10.61 -15.15 15.54
C GLU A 422 10.87 -14.09 14.47
N HIS A 423 11.65 -14.45 13.44
CA HIS A 423 11.95 -13.54 12.34
C HIS A 423 10.82 -13.45 11.31
N PHE A 424 10.48 -12.23 10.94
CA PHE A 424 9.62 -11.94 9.80
C PHE A 424 10.48 -11.64 8.56
N ILE A 425 10.19 -12.26 7.41
CA ILE A 425 11.01 -12.13 6.20
C ILE A 425 10.21 -11.36 5.15
N ILE A 426 10.81 -10.37 4.49
CA ILE A 426 10.19 -9.55 3.44
C ILE A 426 11.07 -9.51 2.18
N ASP A 427 10.53 -9.97 1.05
CA ASP A 427 11.05 -9.78 -0.32
C ASP A 427 10.25 -8.67 -1.02
N ILE A 428 10.86 -7.49 -1.21
CA ILE A 428 10.23 -6.32 -1.85
C ILE A 428 10.45 -6.38 -3.37
N GLY A 429 9.63 -7.17 -4.06
CA GLY A 429 9.71 -7.31 -5.51
C GLY A 429 8.98 -6.19 -6.29
N SER A 430 9.47 -5.91 -7.51
CA SER A 430 8.90 -4.88 -8.40
C SER A 430 7.48 -5.15 -8.92
N CYS A 431 7.06 -6.43 -8.95
CA CYS A 431 5.69 -6.82 -9.31
C CYS A 431 4.90 -7.39 -8.13
N SER A 432 5.56 -7.89 -7.10
CA SER A 432 4.91 -8.49 -5.93
C SER A 432 5.86 -8.50 -4.74
N ILE A 433 5.34 -8.12 -3.58
CA ILE A 433 5.98 -8.25 -2.27
C ILE A 433 5.59 -9.61 -1.70
N LYS A 434 6.56 -10.35 -1.14
CA LYS A 434 6.30 -11.61 -0.45
C LYS A 434 6.85 -11.53 0.95
N SER A 435 6.04 -11.90 1.92
CA SER A 435 6.43 -11.83 3.32
C SER A 435 5.78 -12.93 4.15
N GLY A 436 6.32 -13.15 5.35
CA GLY A 436 5.82 -14.16 6.28
C GLY A 436 6.82 -14.51 7.38
N PHE A 437 6.35 -15.30 8.34
CA PHE A 437 7.17 -15.84 9.42
C PHE A 437 7.96 -17.07 8.97
N GLU A 438 9.18 -17.21 9.50
CA GLU A 438 10.09 -18.32 9.17
C GLU A 438 9.49 -19.71 9.43
N SER A 439 8.72 -19.87 10.52
CA SER A 439 8.12 -21.16 10.88
C SER A 439 7.07 -21.67 9.91
N VAL A 440 6.50 -20.80 9.06
CA VAL A 440 5.51 -21.18 8.05
C VAL A 440 6.16 -21.94 6.89
N GLY A 441 7.47 -21.75 6.67
CA GLY A 441 8.20 -22.44 5.61
C GLY A 441 7.95 -21.89 4.19
N THR A 442 6.93 -21.06 4.00
CA THR A 442 6.55 -20.43 2.73
C THR A 442 6.02 -19.00 2.98
N PRO A 443 6.08 -18.09 1.99
CA PRO A 443 5.54 -16.73 2.18
C PRO A 443 4.03 -16.80 2.38
N SER A 444 3.56 -16.38 3.55
CA SER A 444 2.14 -16.36 3.92
C SER A 444 1.39 -15.17 3.33
N ILE A 445 2.11 -14.11 2.95
CA ILE A 445 1.57 -12.89 2.36
C ILE A 445 2.26 -12.67 1.02
N VAL A 446 1.46 -12.59 -0.06
CA VAL A 446 1.96 -12.23 -1.40
C VAL A 446 1.06 -11.13 -1.95
N THR A 447 1.59 -9.91 -2.00
CA THR A 447 0.83 -8.72 -2.40
C THR A 447 1.38 -8.19 -3.72
N PRO A 448 0.58 -8.07 -4.79
CA PRO A 448 1.01 -7.38 -6.01
C PRO A 448 1.45 -5.94 -5.70
N THR A 449 2.58 -5.51 -6.29
CA THR A 449 3.16 -4.18 -6.03
C THR A 449 2.47 -3.12 -6.90
N VAL A 450 1.20 -2.87 -6.59
CA VAL A 450 0.30 -2.01 -7.36
C VAL A 450 -0.68 -1.29 -6.43
N VAL A 451 -1.01 -0.05 -6.79
CA VAL A 451 -2.09 0.72 -6.17
C VAL A 451 -3.09 1.18 -7.24
N GLY A 452 -4.35 1.35 -6.86
CA GLY A 452 -5.43 1.76 -7.76
C GLY A 452 -6.16 2.99 -7.24
N LYS A 453 -6.39 3.98 -8.11
CA LYS A 453 -7.14 5.21 -7.82
C LYS A 453 -8.33 5.35 -8.77
N ASN A 454 -9.46 5.87 -8.32
CA ASN A 454 -10.68 5.97 -9.15
C ASN A 454 -10.45 6.78 -10.45
N LEU A 455 -10.94 6.26 -11.59
CA LEU A 455 -10.81 6.88 -12.93
C LEU A 455 -11.64 8.17 -13.07
N HIS A 456 -12.79 8.25 -12.40
CA HIS A 456 -13.71 9.38 -12.47
C HIS A 456 -13.73 10.12 -11.14
N GLN A 457 -13.22 11.36 -11.13
CA GLN A 457 -13.51 12.30 -10.05
C GLN A 457 -14.92 12.85 -10.27
N THR A 458 -15.92 12.26 -9.61
CA THR A 458 -17.17 13.01 -9.35
C THR A 458 -16.80 14.21 -8.51
N SER A 459 -17.17 15.40 -8.98
CA SER A 459 -16.98 16.67 -8.28
C SER A 459 -17.75 16.67 -6.96
N GLY A 460 -17.15 16.13 -5.90
CA GLY A 460 -17.72 16.00 -4.56
C GLY A 460 -16.68 15.42 -3.58
N PHE A 461 -16.73 15.88 -2.32
CA PHE A 461 -15.82 15.53 -1.22
C PHE A 461 -15.94 14.05 -0.79
N VAL A 462 -15.58 13.10 -1.65
CA VAL A 462 -15.38 11.70 -1.28
C VAL A 462 -13.88 11.48 -1.11
N GLU A 463 -13.48 11.03 0.07
CA GLU A 463 -12.10 10.61 0.35
C GLU A 463 -11.63 9.62 -0.72
N GLN A 464 -10.48 9.85 -1.34
CA GLN A 464 -9.97 8.97 -2.40
C GLN A 464 -9.59 7.62 -1.80
N ASN A 465 -10.45 6.61 -1.95
CA ASN A 465 -10.11 5.22 -1.61
C ASN A 465 -8.91 4.77 -2.47
N LEU A 466 -7.76 4.57 -1.82
CA LEU A 466 -6.57 3.98 -2.42
C LEU A 466 -6.67 2.45 -2.28
N TYR A 467 -6.82 1.76 -3.40
CA TYR A 467 -6.84 0.31 -3.44
C TYR A 467 -5.43 -0.24 -3.60
N VAL A 468 -5.15 -1.41 -3.04
CA VAL A 468 -3.80 -1.96 -2.97
C VAL A 468 -3.81 -3.43 -3.37
N GLY A 469 -2.77 -3.87 -4.08
CA GLY A 469 -2.54 -5.28 -4.39
C GLY A 469 -3.66 -5.89 -5.21
N ASP A 470 -4.13 -7.08 -4.80
CA ASP A 470 -5.21 -7.80 -5.49
C ASP A 470 -6.49 -6.96 -5.57
N GLU A 471 -6.81 -6.16 -4.55
CA GLU A 471 -8.02 -5.33 -4.57
C GLU A 471 -7.97 -4.28 -5.69
N ALA A 472 -6.79 -3.70 -5.95
CA ALA A 472 -6.60 -2.79 -7.06
C ALA A 472 -6.76 -3.52 -8.41
N ILE A 473 -6.20 -4.72 -8.55
CA ILE A 473 -6.29 -5.53 -9.78
C ILE A 473 -7.72 -5.99 -10.05
N ASP A 474 -8.44 -6.42 -9.02
CA ASP A 474 -9.83 -6.88 -9.08
C ASP A 474 -10.75 -5.75 -9.57
N LYS A 475 -10.45 -4.51 -9.16
CA LYS A 475 -11.21 -3.30 -9.53
C LYS A 475 -10.62 -2.54 -10.72
N ARG A 476 -9.67 -3.12 -11.47
CA ARG A 476 -8.97 -2.44 -12.59
C ARG A 476 -9.87 -1.82 -13.66
N GLY A 477 -11.12 -2.30 -13.82
CA GLY A 477 -12.08 -1.73 -14.77
C GLY A 477 -12.56 -0.31 -14.42
N ILE A 478 -12.45 0.09 -13.15
CA ILE A 478 -12.87 1.41 -12.64
C ILE A 478 -11.74 2.22 -12.00
N LEU A 479 -10.53 1.64 -11.97
CA LEU A 479 -9.34 2.23 -11.35
C LEU A 479 -8.23 2.49 -12.38
N SER A 480 -7.52 3.59 -12.19
CA SER A 480 -6.19 3.79 -12.76
C SER A 480 -5.16 3.10 -11.85
N LEU A 481 -4.55 2.04 -12.36
CA LEU A 481 -3.47 1.34 -11.66
C LEU A 481 -2.12 2.05 -11.82
N GLU A 482 -1.39 2.16 -10.73
CA GLU A 482 -0.02 2.67 -10.64
C GLU A 482 0.88 1.62 -9.97
N TYR A 483 2.11 1.47 -10.48
CA TYR A 483 3.07 0.48 -9.99
C TYR A 483 4.24 1.19 -9.29
N PRO A 484 4.28 1.27 -7.95
CA PRO A 484 5.17 2.17 -7.23
C PRO A 484 6.66 1.96 -7.52
N MET A 485 7.07 0.69 -7.63
CA MET A 485 8.46 0.29 -7.92
C MET A 485 8.88 0.56 -9.37
N GLN A 486 7.91 0.79 -10.28
CA GLN A 486 8.16 0.99 -11.71
C GLN A 486 8.25 2.47 -12.09
N LYS A 487 8.09 3.39 -11.13
CA LYS A 487 8.24 4.83 -11.32
C LYS A 487 9.69 5.25 -11.11
N GLU A 488 10.11 6.29 -11.82
CA GLU A 488 11.37 6.98 -11.59
C GLU A 488 11.09 8.45 -11.23
N PRO A 489 11.34 8.88 -9.98
CA PRO A 489 11.79 8.07 -8.83
C PRO A 489 10.70 7.12 -8.31
N ILE A 490 11.11 6.10 -7.54
CA ILE A 490 10.20 5.14 -6.88
C ILE A 490 9.23 5.90 -5.96
N ASP A 491 7.95 5.54 -6.01
CA ASP A 491 6.90 6.13 -5.19
C ASP A 491 6.78 5.40 -3.83
N TYR A 492 7.62 5.81 -2.88
CA TYR A 492 7.69 5.19 -1.55
C TYR A 492 6.42 5.37 -0.71
N ASN A 493 5.62 6.41 -0.98
CA ASN A 493 4.34 6.61 -0.30
C ASN A 493 3.33 5.52 -0.71
N SER A 494 3.18 5.31 -2.01
CA SER A 494 2.33 4.22 -2.51
C SER A 494 2.90 2.85 -2.14
N LEU A 495 4.23 2.69 -2.14
CA LEU A 495 4.88 1.45 -1.70
C LEU A 495 4.60 1.15 -0.22
N LYS A 496 4.64 2.17 0.65
CA LYS A 496 4.26 2.04 2.06
C LYS A 496 2.83 1.52 2.20
N SER A 497 1.89 2.03 1.40
CA SER A 497 0.51 1.51 1.36
C SER A 497 0.44 0.04 0.92
N VAL A 498 1.25 -0.38 -0.05
CA VAL A 498 1.38 -1.79 -0.46
C VAL A 498 1.92 -2.67 0.67
N MET A 499 2.93 -2.16 1.38
CA MET A 499 3.61 -2.90 2.44
C MET A 499 2.81 -2.94 3.75
N LYS A 500 1.82 -2.07 3.94
CA LYS A 500 1.11 -1.86 5.22
C LYS A 500 0.80 -3.16 5.97
N HIS A 501 0.11 -4.10 5.33
CA HIS A 501 -0.23 -5.36 5.97
C HIS A 501 0.99 -6.20 6.38
N SER A 502 2.03 -6.26 5.54
CA SER A 502 3.27 -6.97 5.88
C SER A 502 3.98 -6.32 7.08
N VAL A 503 3.97 -4.98 7.14
CA VAL A 503 4.67 -4.24 8.20
C VAL A 503 3.91 -4.32 9.53
N GLU A 504 2.57 -4.26 9.50
CA GLU A 504 1.72 -4.49 10.67
C GLU A 504 1.97 -5.87 11.29
N VAL A 505 2.10 -6.92 10.46
CA VAL A 505 2.41 -8.27 10.92
C VAL A 505 3.86 -8.40 11.44
N ALA A 506 4.78 -7.60 10.90
CA ALA A 506 6.18 -7.56 11.35
C ALA A 506 6.38 -6.85 12.69
N GLN A 507 5.39 -6.11 13.21
CA GLN A 507 5.52 -5.33 14.43
C GLN A 507 5.94 -6.18 15.62
N GLY A 508 6.94 -5.71 16.37
CA GLY A 508 7.46 -6.45 17.52
C GLY A 508 8.40 -7.62 17.17
N HIS A 509 8.66 -7.89 15.89
CA HIS A 509 9.53 -8.98 15.44
C HIS A 509 10.81 -8.46 14.76
N PRO A 510 11.94 -9.18 14.89
CA PRO A 510 13.11 -8.98 14.04
C PRO A 510 12.74 -9.21 12.58
N THR A 511 13.11 -8.30 11.68
CA THR A 511 12.73 -8.36 10.27
C THR A 511 13.94 -8.57 9.36
N VAL A 512 13.88 -9.58 8.50
CA VAL A 512 14.84 -9.81 7.42
C VAL A 512 14.31 -9.19 6.14
N VAL A 513 15.08 -8.29 5.55
CA VAL A 513 14.76 -7.65 4.26
C VAL A 513 15.70 -8.21 3.19
N ILE A 514 15.11 -8.84 2.17
CA ILE A 514 15.89 -9.40 1.06
C ILE A 514 16.22 -8.29 0.08
N THR A 515 17.49 -8.21 -0.31
CA THR A 515 18.02 -7.24 -1.27
C THR A 515 18.99 -7.92 -2.22
N ASN A 516 19.33 -7.26 -3.31
CA ASN A 516 20.50 -7.62 -4.12
C ASN A 516 21.72 -6.83 -3.65
N GLY A 517 22.93 -7.39 -3.73
CA GLY A 517 24.18 -6.69 -3.42
C GLY A 517 24.42 -5.38 -4.18
N LEU A 518 23.68 -5.16 -5.28
CA LEU A 518 23.70 -3.91 -6.07
C LEU A 518 22.48 -3.01 -5.82
N THR A 519 21.69 -3.28 -4.78
CA THR A 519 20.56 -2.44 -4.36
C THR A 519 21.07 -1.08 -3.90
N PRO A 520 20.57 0.05 -4.46
CA PRO A 520 21.00 1.38 -4.05
C PRO A 520 20.79 1.63 -2.55
N LEU A 521 21.74 2.32 -1.91
CA LEU A 521 21.65 2.69 -0.49
C LEU A 521 20.36 3.44 -0.16
N GLN A 522 19.92 4.35 -1.04
CA GLN A 522 18.66 5.09 -0.85
C GLN A 522 17.44 4.16 -0.71
N MET A 523 17.40 3.04 -1.42
CA MET A 523 16.31 2.07 -1.30
C MET A 523 16.36 1.36 0.05
N LYS A 524 17.56 1.05 0.56
CA LYS A 524 17.73 0.52 1.92
C LYS A 524 17.27 1.55 2.96
N ILE A 525 17.68 2.81 2.84
CA ILE A 525 17.27 3.92 3.73
C ILE A 525 15.75 4.03 3.79
N ASN A 526 15.09 4.18 2.64
CA ASN A 526 13.64 4.38 2.60
C ASN A 526 12.87 3.15 3.11
N THR A 527 13.40 1.94 2.87
CA THR A 527 12.81 0.71 3.40
C THR A 527 12.94 0.65 4.93
N SER A 528 14.12 0.97 5.46
CA SER A 528 14.36 1.06 6.91
C SER A 528 13.43 2.08 7.56
N GLU A 529 13.26 3.25 6.96
CA GLU A 529 12.36 4.29 7.45
C GLU A 529 10.90 3.81 7.52
N ILE A 530 10.42 3.13 6.47
CA ILE A 530 9.07 2.53 6.48
C ILE A 530 8.91 1.53 7.62
N LEU A 531 9.87 0.62 7.81
CA LEU A 531 9.78 -0.45 8.81
C LEU A 531 9.88 0.10 10.24
N PHE A 532 10.86 0.96 10.52
CA PHE A 532 11.08 1.50 11.87
C PHE A 532 9.97 2.46 12.31
N ASN A 533 9.43 3.28 11.39
CA ASN A 533 8.31 4.18 11.71
C ASN A 533 7.03 3.42 12.09
N GLU A 534 6.91 2.18 11.66
CA GLU A 534 5.76 1.32 11.94
C GLU A 534 6.01 0.33 13.07
N GLY A 535 7.09 0.47 13.85
CA GLY A 535 7.30 -0.31 15.08
C GLY A 535 8.04 -1.65 14.92
N VAL A 536 8.75 -1.85 13.81
CA VAL A 536 9.69 -2.98 13.66
C VAL A 536 10.89 -2.80 14.60
N GLN A 537 11.26 -3.84 15.34
CA GLN A 537 12.27 -3.77 16.42
C GLN A 537 13.70 -3.76 15.89
N SER A 538 13.96 -4.55 14.87
CA SER A 538 15.25 -4.61 14.20
C SER A 538 15.09 -5.04 12.75
N ILE A 539 16.01 -4.59 11.91
CA ILE A 539 16.11 -4.99 10.52
C ILE A 539 17.47 -5.60 10.24
N ARG A 540 17.51 -6.52 9.28
CA ARG A 540 18.72 -7.10 8.72
C ARG A 540 18.56 -7.24 7.22
N PHE A 541 19.53 -6.74 6.46
CA PHE A 541 19.56 -6.94 5.02
C PHE A 541 20.28 -8.23 4.66
N VAL A 542 19.67 -9.02 3.80
CA VAL A 542 20.21 -10.28 3.29
C VAL A 542 20.34 -10.19 1.78
N ASP A 543 21.46 -10.69 1.24
CA ASP A 543 21.65 -10.79 -0.20
C ASP A 543 20.86 -11.97 -0.78
N GLU A 544 20.06 -11.71 -1.81
CA GLU A 544 19.19 -12.69 -2.46
C GLU A 544 19.98 -13.85 -3.06
N ALA A 545 21.16 -13.59 -3.65
CA ALA A 545 21.97 -14.61 -4.28
C ALA A 545 22.58 -15.54 -3.24
N GLN A 546 23.01 -14.99 -2.10
CA GLN A 546 23.46 -15.77 -0.96
C GLN A 546 22.34 -16.68 -0.43
N ALA A 547 21.15 -16.12 -0.20
CA ALA A 547 19.97 -16.87 0.25
C ALA A 547 19.61 -18.02 -0.71
N ILE A 548 19.57 -17.74 -2.01
CA ILE A 548 19.24 -18.71 -3.05
C ILE A 548 20.29 -19.82 -3.11
N SER A 549 21.59 -19.48 -3.08
CA SER A 549 22.66 -20.49 -3.11
C SER A 549 22.53 -21.52 -1.96
N ARG A 550 22.07 -21.05 -0.78
CA ARG A 550 21.81 -21.90 0.38
C ARG A 550 20.61 -22.80 0.19
N LEU A 551 19.51 -22.27 -0.35
CA LEU A 551 18.29 -23.04 -0.64
C LEU A 551 18.57 -24.27 -1.49
N TYR A 552 19.33 -24.08 -2.57
CA TYR A 552 19.66 -25.15 -3.50
C TYR A 552 20.88 -25.98 -3.06
N ASN A 553 21.48 -25.67 -1.91
CA ASN A 553 22.71 -26.30 -1.42
C ASN A 553 23.85 -26.28 -2.45
N LYS A 554 24.04 -25.14 -3.13
CA LYS A 554 25.07 -24.92 -4.16
C LYS A 554 26.00 -23.79 -3.76
N GLN A 555 27.17 -24.11 -3.21
CA GLN A 555 28.18 -23.11 -2.85
C GLN A 555 28.84 -22.45 -4.07
N ASN A 556 28.88 -23.14 -5.21
CA ASN A 556 29.43 -22.64 -6.47
C ASN A 556 28.34 -22.71 -7.55
N CYS A 557 27.72 -21.57 -7.89
CA CYS A 557 26.66 -21.49 -8.90
C CYS A 557 26.56 -20.10 -9.53
N VAL A 558 25.85 -20.00 -10.65
CA VAL A 558 25.41 -18.73 -11.24
C VAL A 558 23.90 -18.61 -11.10
N ILE A 559 23.45 -17.56 -10.42
CA ILE A 559 22.03 -17.29 -10.20
C ILE A 559 21.54 -16.37 -11.30
N VAL A 560 20.48 -16.77 -11.99
CA VAL A 560 19.83 -15.99 -13.04
C VAL A 560 18.44 -15.61 -12.55
N ASN A 561 18.30 -14.40 -12.01
CA ASN A 561 17.04 -13.87 -11.52
C ASN A 561 16.35 -13.06 -12.62
N ILE A 562 15.19 -13.53 -13.11
CA ILE A 562 14.36 -12.78 -14.06
C ILE A 562 13.13 -12.27 -13.32
N GLY A 563 13.19 -11.00 -12.90
CA GLY A 563 12.15 -10.35 -12.11
C GLY A 563 11.08 -9.64 -12.94
N GLY A 564 10.47 -8.61 -12.34
CA GLY A 564 9.50 -7.74 -13.01
C GLY A 564 10.17 -6.74 -13.96
N MET A 565 11.08 -5.93 -13.43
CA MET A 565 11.74 -4.84 -14.18
C MET A 565 13.16 -5.16 -14.65
N MET A 566 13.87 -6.02 -13.92
CA MET A 566 15.30 -6.26 -14.11
C MET A 566 15.57 -7.75 -14.12
N SER A 567 16.52 -8.17 -14.95
CA SER A 567 17.13 -9.49 -14.90
C SER A 567 18.58 -9.38 -14.44
N TRP A 568 19.01 -10.32 -13.61
CA TRP A 568 20.35 -10.37 -13.02
C TRP A 568 21.02 -11.70 -13.30
N VAL A 569 22.33 -11.66 -13.50
CA VAL A 569 23.21 -12.85 -13.56
C VAL A 569 24.31 -12.65 -12.51
N ILE A 570 24.25 -13.45 -11.45
CA ILE A 570 25.01 -13.24 -10.22
C ILE A 570 25.81 -14.51 -9.89
N PRO A 571 27.14 -14.48 -9.97
CA PRO A 571 27.97 -15.61 -9.55
C PRO A 571 28.10 -15.68 -8.02
N VAL A 572 27.95 -16.90 -7.51
CA VAL A 572 28.23 -17.26 -6.12
C VAL A 572 29.32 -18.33 -6.11
N ILE A 573 30.45 -18.05 -5.46
CA ILE A 573 31.61 -18.95 -5.39
C ILE A 573 31.97 -19.16 -3.93
N ASN A 574 32.07 -20.41 -3.50
CA ASN A 574 32.26 -20.81 -2.10
C ASN A 574 31.26 -20.15 -1.13
N GLY A 575 30.02 -19.94 -1.58
CA GLY A 575 28.96 -19.28 -0.81
C GLY A 575 29.07 -17.75 -0.75
N ILE A 576 30.05 -17.15 -1.44
CA ILE A 576 30.28 -15.70 -1.49
C ILE A 576 29.75 -15.13 -2.80
N VAL A 577 29.05 -14.01 -2.73
CA VAL A 577 28.46 -13.31 -3.89
C VAL A 577 29.49 -12.36 -4.51
N TYR A 578 29.70 -12.45 -5.82
CA TYR A 578 30.68 -11.62 -6.54
C TYR A 578 29.98 -10.52 -7.36
N ASN A 579 29.68 -9.41 -6.68
CA ASN A 579 28.95 -8.27 -7.25
C ASN A 579 29.70 -7.57 -8.41
N ASN A 580 31.04 -7.52 -8.36
CA ASN A 580 31.88 -6.84 -9.34
C ASN A 580 31.83 -7.44 -10.76
N ILE A 581 31.49 -8.72 -10.88
CA ILE A 581 31.36 -9.42 -12.17
C ILE A 581 29.90 -9.73 -12.51
N SER A 582 28.96 -9.41 -11.61
CA SER A 582 27.53 -9.58 -11.84
C SER A 582 27.05 -8.72 -13.01
N GLN A 583 26.09 -9.23 -13.76
CA GLN A 583 25.55 -8.56 -14.95
C GLN A 583 24.08 -8.21 -14.71
N LYS A 584 23.63 -7.06 -15.25
CA LYS A 584 22.23 -6.61 -15.18
C LYS A 584 21.65 -6.31 -16.55
N LEU A 585 20.38 -6.62 -16.73
CA LEU A 585 19.63 -6.40 -17.96
C LEU A 585 18.29 -5.72 -17.65
N PRO A 586 18.04 -4.48 -18.12
CA PRO A 586 16.77 -3.76 -17.93
C PRO A 586 15.63 -4.30 -18.83
N ILE A 587 15.60 -5.61 -19.02
CA ILE A 587 14.56 -6.37 -19.72
C ILE A 587 14.20 -7.55 -18.84
N ALA A 588 12.92 -7.62 -18.47
CA ALA A 588 12.34 -8.69 -17.68
C ALA A 588 10.82 -8.77 -17.96
N GLY A 589 10.02 -9.24 -17.01
CA GLY A 589 8.60 -9.52 -17.22
C GLY A 589 7.74 -8.34 -17.69
N VAL A 590 7.99 -7.11 -17.19
CA VAL A 590 7.24 -5.89 -17.54
C VAL A 590 7.55 -5.48 -18.97
N LYS A 591 8.84 -5.40 -19.34
CA LYS A 591 9.26 -5.05 -20.71
C LYS A 591 8.74 -6.06 -21.74
N CYS A 592 8.75 -7.36 -21.43
CA CYS A 592 8.17 -8.38 -22.29
C CYS A 592 6.66 -8.16 -22.50
N THR A 593 5.94 -7.68 -21.50
CA THR A 593 4.51 -7.34 -21.61
C THR A 593 4.29 -6.15 -22.54
N GLU A 594 5.10 -5.11 -22.42
CA GLU A 594 5.04 -3.94 -23.31
C GLU A 594 5.31 -4.31 -24.77
N ILE A 595 6.31 -5.17 -25.00
CA ILE A 595 6.63 -5.68 -26.34
C ILE A 595 5.47 -6.51 -26.89
N LEU A 596 4.86 -7.38 -26.07
CA LEU A 596 3.70 -8.17 -26.48
C LEU A 596 2.56 -7.26 -26.95
N MET A 597 2.25 -6.19 -26.22
CA MET A 597 1.21 -5.22 -26.62
C MET A 597 1.52 -4.57 -27.97
N ALA A 598 2.78 -4.18 -28.19
CA ALA A 598 3.21 -3.59 -29.46
C ALA A 598 3.12 -4.59 -30.63
N LEU A 599 3.43 -5.87 -30.38
CA LEU A 599 3.31 -6.93 -31.38
C LEU A 599 1.85 -7.28 -31.69
N LEU A 600 1.00 -7.41 -30.65
CA LEU A 600 -0.45 -7.62 -30.82
C LEU A 600 -1.09 -6.51 -31.65
N SER A 601 -0.69 -5.25 -31.40
CA SER A 601 -1.17 -4.10 -32.18
C SER A 601 -0.81 -4.23 -33.66
N LYS A 602 0.39 -4.74 -33.98
CA LYS A 602 0.81 -5.02 -35.38
C LYS A 602 0.05 -6.19 -36.01
N GLU A 603 -0.40 -7.15 -35.20
CA GLU A 603 -1.27 -8.27 -35.59
C GLU A 603 -2.75 -7.85 -35.72
N GLY A 604 -3.08 -6.55 -35.53
CA GLY A 604 -4.44 -6.04 -35.63
C GLY A 604 -5.26 -6.16 -34.33
N ILE A 605 -4.64 -6.59 -33.23
CA ILE A 605 -5.24 -6.69 -31.90
C ILE A 605 -4.85 -5.45 -31.10
N THR A 606 -5.71 -4.44 -31.10
CA THR A 606 -5.48 -3.21 -30.33
C THR A 606 -5.96 -3.39 -28.89
N LEU A 607 -5.03 -3.68 -27.99
CA LEU A 607 -5.19 -3.37 -26.57
C LEU A 607 -4.77 -1.89 -26.42
N GLY A 608 -5.63 -1.04 -25.87
CA GLY A 608 -5.32 0.38 -25.68
C GLY A 608 -4.15 0.63 -24.70
N SER A 609 -3.97 1.89 -24.30
CA SER A 609 -2.86 2.33 -23.44
C SER A 609 -3.20 2.38 -21.95
N THR A 610 -4.39 1.93 -21.54
CA THR A 610 -4.83 2.02 -20.14
C THR A 610 -4.09 1.01 -19.26
N SER A 611 -4.06 1.26 -17.96
CA SER A 611 -3.38 0.39 -17.00
C SER A 611 -4.10 -0.94 -16.78
N SER A 612 -5.41 -1.02 -17.05
CA SER A 612 -6.18 -2.28 -17.04
C SER A 612 -5.88 -3.15 -18.26
N GLU A 613 -5.69 -2.56 -19.45
CA GLU A 613 -5.32 -3.28 -20.67
C GLU A 613 -3.89 -3.84 -20.59
N LYS A 614 -2.96 -3.12 -19.95
CA LYS A 614 -1.61 -3.64 -19.65
C LYS A 614 -1.66 -4.90 -18.79
N GLU A 615 -2.59 -4.97 -17.84
CA GLU A 615 -2.78 -6.14 -16.98
C GLU A 615 -3.38 -7.33 -17.75
N ILE A 616 -4.30 -7.06 -18.68
CA ILE A 616 -4.78 -8.10 -19.63
C ILE A 616 -3.62 -8.64 -20.47
N ALA A 617 -2.78 -7.76 -21.02
CA ALA A 617 -1.61 -8.18 -21.80
C ALA A 617 -0.65 -9.04 -20.96
N ARG A 618 -0.46 -8.72 -19.67
CA ARG A 618 0.34 -9.52 -18.74
C ARG A 618 -0.25 -10.93 -18.57
N GLN A 619 -1.55 -11.04 -18.37
CA GLN A 619 -2.26 -12.32 -18.24
C GLN A 619 -2.14 -13.17 -19.51
N ILE A 620 -2.31 -12.53 -20.68
CA ILE A 620 -2.10 -13.18 -21.98
C ILE A 620 -0.67 -13.73 -22.09
N LYS A 621 0.34 -12.89 -21.80
CA LYS A 621 1.75 -13.27 -21.84
C LYS A 621 2.02 -14.50 -20.97
N GLU A 622 1.54 -14.49 -19.73
CA GLU A 622 1.78 -15.58 -18.77
C GLU A 622 1.03 -16.86 -19.11
N ALA A 623 -0.19 -16.75 -19.67
CA ALA A 623 -1.00 -17.92 -20.04
C ALA A 623 -0.54 -18.57 -21.36
N THR A 624 -0.06 -17.78 -22.31
CA THR A 624 0.14 -18.24 -23.70
C THR A 624 1.59 -18.30 -24.16
N GLY A 625 2.47 -17.57 -23.47
CA GLY A 625 3.84 -17.36 -23.87
C GLY A 625 4.74 -18.58 -23.66
N TYR A 626 5.76 -18.68 -24.50
CA TYR A 626 6.87 -19.62 -24.33
C TYR A 626 8.09 -19.15 -25.15
N ILE A 627 9.27 -19.64 -24.78
CA ILE A 627 10.52 -19.44 -25.53
C ILE A 627 10.68 -20.58 -26.53
N GLN A 628 10.86 -20.24 -27.79
CA GLN A 628 11.13 -21.20 -28.85
C GLN A 628 12.62 -21.54 -28.87
N VAL A 629 12.93 -22.82 -28.72
CA VAL A 629 14.31 -23.34 -28.70
C VAL A 629 14.85 -23.57 -30.12
N SER A 630 13.99 -24.02 -31.04
CA SER A 630 14.33 -24.26 -32.46
C SER A 630 13.44 -23.42 -33.37
N HIS A 631 14.06 -22.55 -34.17
CA HIS A 631 13.41 -21.60 -35.06
C HIS A 631 12.67 -22.25 -36.25
N ASN A 632 12.79 -23.57 -36.44
CA ASN A 632 12.27 -24.28 -37.61
C ASN A 632 10.82 -24.76 -37.46
N SER A 633 10.20 -24.59 -36.28
CA SER A 633 8.81 -25.01 -36.04
C SER A 633 7.85 -23.85 -36.32
N LEU A 634 6.85 -24.09 -37.18
CA LEU A 634 5.76 -23.13 -37.42
C LEU A 634 4.96 -22.93 -36.13
N ILE A 635 4.80 -21.67 -35.72
CA ILE A 635 4.00 -21.31 -34.55
C ILE A 635 2.54 -21.28 -34.96
N GLN A 636 1.75 -22.20 -34.43
CA GLN A 636 0.31 -22.23 -34.64
C GLN A 636 -0.36 -21.14 -33.79
N PRO A 637 -1.25 -20.30 -34.39
CA PRO A 637 -2.07 -19.36 -33.64
C PRO A 637 -3.00 -20.09 -32.66
N ILE A 638 -3.29 -19.46 -31.53
CA ILE A 638 -4.24 -19.97 -30.54
C ILE A 638 -5.32 -18.94 -30.26
N ASN A 639 -6.49 -19.40 -29.82
CA ASN A 639 -7.52 -18.51 -29.33
C ASN A 639 -7.40 -18.33 -27.81
N TYR A 640 -7.50 -17.09 -27.34
CA TYR A 640 -7.50 -16.70 -25.93
C TYR A 640 -8.79 -15.95 -25.63
N SER A 641 -9.56 -16.44 -24.65
CA SER A 641 -10.82 -15.81 -24.26
C SER A 641 -10.57 -14.74 -23.21
N LEU A 642 -11.04 -13.53 -23.49
CA LEU A 642 -11.07 -12.41 -22.55
C LEU A 642 -12.22 -12.57 -21.54
N PRO A 643 -12.18 -11.86 -20.39
CA PRO A 643 -13.22 -11.94 -19.37
C PRO A 643 -14.63 -11.51 -19.83
N ASP A 644 -14.72 -10.71 -20.89
CA ASP A 644 -15.99 -10.28 -21.51
C ASP A 644 -16.55 -11.32 -22.51
N GLY A 645 -15.86 -12.45 -22.70
CA GLY A 645 -16.19 -13.49 -23.66
C GLY A 645 -15.60 -13.29 -25.06
N THR A 646 -14.95 -12.15 -25.33
CA THR A 646 -14.30 -11.88 -26.61
C THR A 646 -13.10 -12.81 -26.79
N SER A 647 -12.94 -13.42 -27.98
CA SER A 647 -11.80 -14.30 -28.28
C SER A 647 -10.76 -13.59 -29.14
N LEU A 648 -9.50 -13.62 -28.70
CA LEU A 648 -8.34 -13.09 -29.43
C LEU A 648 -7.56 -14.23 -30.07
N THR A 649 -7.21 -14.11 -31.35
CA THR A 649 -6.32 -15.05 -32.02
C THR A 649 -4.87 -14.58 -31.91
N ILE A 650 -4.10 -15.23 -31.07
CA ILE A 650 -2.71 -14.85 -30.75
C ILE A 650 -1.75 -15.75 -31.52
N GLY A 651 -0.94 -15.13 -32.37
CA GLY A 651 0.01 -15.81 -33.25
C GLY A 651 1.43 -15.85 -32.68
N ASN A 652 2.34 -15.23 -33.42
CA ASN A 652 3.78 -15.25 -33.17
C ASN A 652 4.19 -14.31 -32.02
N SER A 653 3.38 -13.27 -31.77
CA SER A 653 3.59 -12.28 -30.70
C SER A 653 3.86 -12.90 -29.32
N ARG A 654 3.19 -14.01 -28.97
CA ARG A 654 3.39 -14.72 -27.68
C ARG A 654 4.76 -15.36 -27.49
N VAL A 655 5.51 -15.56 -28.57
CA VAL A 655 6.89 -16.08 -28.54
C VAL A 655 7.88 -14.94 -28.69
N GLN A 656 7.66 -14.08 -29.70
CA GLN A 656 8.56 -12.97 -30.03
C GLN A 656 8.73 -11.96 -28.90
N CYS A 657 7.73 -11.81 -28.01
CA CYS A 657 7.83 -10.86 -26.90
C CYS A 657 8.96 -11.18 -25.90
N PHE A 658 9.49 -12.41 -25.89
CA PHE A 658 10.59 -12.82 -25.01
C PHE A 658 11.96 -12.75 -25.67
N GLU A 659 12.05 -12.66 -27.00
CA GLU A 659 13.35 -12.66 -27.70
C GLU A 659 14.28 -11.51 -27.27
N PRO A 660 13.77 -10.32 -26.87
CA PRO A 660 14.63 -9.27 -26.32
C PRO A 660 15.39 -9.64 -25.03
N LEU A 661 15.02 -10.71 -24.33
CA LEU A 661 15.86 -11.25 -23.23
C LEU A 661 17.20 -11.78 -23.76
N PHE A 662 17.26 -12.24 -25.00
CA PHE A 662 18.44 -12.82 -25.66
C PHE A 662 19.06 -11.88 -26.69
N ASN A 663 18.25 -11.00 -27.28
CA ASN A 663 18.65 -10.03 -28.28
C ASN A 663 18.06 -8.63 -27.96
N PRO A 664 18.61 -7.92 -26.96
CA PRO A 664 18.09 -6.61 -26.51
C PRO A 664 18.02 -5.53 -27.60
N GLN A 665 18.79 -5.69 -28.68
CA GLN A 665 18.81 -4.78 -29.82
C GLN A 665 17.44 -4.71 -30.51
N LEU A 666 16.63 -5.77 -30.42
CA LEU A 666 15.26 -5.80 -30.94
C LEU A 666 14.32 -4.76 -30.30
N CYS A 667 14.65 -4.29 -29.08
CA CYS A 667 13.96 -3.18 -28.44
C CYS A 667 14.87 -1.95 -28.25
N ALA A 668 15.82 -1.75 -29.19
CA ALA A 668 16.74 -0.62 -29.24
C ALA A 668 17.61 -0.44 -27.98
N MET A 669 17.90 -1.53 -27.25
CA MET A 669 18.82 -1.50 -26.12
C MET A 669 20.21 -1.97 -26.53
N ASN A 670 21.23 -1.17 -26.21
CA ASN A 670 22.63 -1.51 -26.47
C ASN A 670 23.26 -2.23 -25.28
N CYS A 671 22.82 -3.46 -25.03
CA CYS A 671 23.37 -4.34 -23.99
C CYS A 671 23.36 -5.81 -24.45
N SER A 672 24.03 -6.66 -23.68
CA SER A 672 24.06 -8.10 -23.91
C SER A 672 22.77 -8.78 -23.42
N GLY A 673 22.31 -9.81 -24.14
CA GLY A 673 21.23 -10.68 -23.68
C GLY A 673 21.68 -11.63 -22.57
N ILE A 674 20.72 -12.30 -21.93
CA ILE A 674 20.92 -13.19 -20.78
C ILE A 674 21.96 -14.27 -21.08
N SER A 675 21.89 -14.93 -22.25
CA SER A 675 22.85 -15.98 -22.62
C SER A 675 24.29 -15.44 -22.72
N GLN A 676 24.49 -14.27 -23.32
CA GLN A 676 25.82 -13.65 -23.39
C GLN A 676 26.31 -13.16 -22.02
N MET A 677 25.41 -12.66 -21.17
CA MET A 677 25.74 -12.26 -19.79
C MET A 677 26.18 -13.47 -18.95
N ILE A 678 25.45 -14.58 -19.02
CA ILE A 678 25.81 -15.86 -18.40
C ILE A 678 27.18 -16.31 -18.90
N ALA A 679 27.39 -16.33 -20.22
CA ALA A 679 28.67 -16.72 -20.80
C ALA A 679 29.83 -15.83 -20.32
N THR A 680 29.59 -14.54 -20.16
CA THR A 680 30.57 -13.58 -19.64
C THR A 680 30.92 -13.88 -18.19
N VAL A 681 29.92 -14.12 -17.34
CA VAL A 681 30.12 -14.49 -15.94
C VAL A 681 30.88 -15.82 -15.83
N LEU A 682 30.49 -16.85 -16.60
CA LEU A 682 31.16 -18.15 -16.61
C LEU A 682 32.63 -18.05 -17.03
N ARG A 683 32.96 -17.20 -18.02
CA ARG A 683 34.36 -16.93 -18.40
C ARG A 683 35.14 -16.26 -17.28
N ASN A 684 34.54 -15.29 -16.58
CA ASN A 684 35.20 -14.55 -15.50
C ASN A 684 35.50 -15.43 -14.27
N ILE A 685 34.65 -16.40 -13.96
CA ILE A 685 34.86 -17.35 -12.86
C ILE A 685 35.69 -18.57 -13.27
N ASN A 686 36.17 -18.64 -14.52
CA ASN A 686 37.14 -19.62 -15.03
C ASN A 686 36.91 -21.09 -14.59
N GLY A 687 35.69 -21.59 -14.79
CA GLY A 687 35.37 -23.01 -14.55
C GLY A 687 35.06 -23.39 -13.10
N CYS A 688 34.91 -22.41 -12.18
CA CYS A 688 34.50 -22.69 -10.79
C CYS A 688 33.15 -23.41 -10.66
N THR A 689 32.26 -23.30 -11.66
CA THR A 689 30.98 -24.02 -11.69
C THR A 689 30.42 -24.09 -13.10
N ASN A 690 29.56 -25.08 -13.33
CA ASN A 690 28.68 -25.18 -14.49
C ASN A 690 27.19 -25.18 -14.09
N GLU A 691 26.91 -24.92 -12.81
CA GLU A 691 25.57 -24.93 -12.22
C GLU A 691 24.93 -23.54 -12.39
N ILE A 692 23.78 -23.49 -13.06
CA ILE A 692 22.98 -22.28 -13.24
C ILE A 692 21.64 -22.48 -12.57
N ILE A 693 21.22 -21.54 -11.72
CA ILE A 693 19.95 -21.60 -11.01
C ILE A 693 19.04 -20.50 -11.54
N LEU A 694 17.90 -20.88 -12.12
CA LEU A 694 16.88 -19.95 -12.59
C LEU A 694 15.92 -19.59 -11.46
N VAL A 695 15.72 -18.30 -11.22
CA VAL A 695 14.84 -17.79 -10.17
C VAL A 695 14.05 -16.56 -10.65
N GLY A 696 13.01 -16.19 -9.88
CA GLY A 696 12.16 -15.05 -10.19
C GLY A 696 10.99 -15.39 -11.12
N GLY A 697 9.93 -14.59 -11.06
CA GLY A 697 8.67 -14.88 -11.76
C GLY A 697 8.79 -14.98 -13.28
N GLY A 698 9.66 -14.19 -13.91
CA GLY A 698 9.90 -14.24 -15.35
C GLY A 698 10.62 -15.51 -15.80
N SER A 699 11.31 -16.22 -14.89
CA SER A 699 11.97 -17.49 -15.19
C SER A 699 11.01 -18.68 -15.29
N LEU A 700 9.72 -18.47 -14.99
CA LEU A 700 8.68 -19.49 -15.13
C LEU A 700 8.31 -19.79 -16.60
N ILE A 701 8.77 -18.95 -17.54
CA ILE A 701 8.47 -19.12 -18.95
C ILE A 701 9.02 -20.45 -19.50
N LYS A 702 8.15 -21.20 -20.18
CA LYS A 702 8.49 -22.51 -20.76
C LYS A 702 9.56 -22.34 -21.84
N GLY A 703 10.50 -23.29 -21.93
CA GLY A 703 11.58 -23.27 -22.93
C GLY A 703 12.81 -22.45 -22.54
N LEU A 704 12.78 -21.70 -21.42
CA LEU A 704 13.91 -20.88 -20.97
C LEU A 704 15.15 -21.72 -20.66
N LYS A 705 14.95 -22.82 -19.93
CA LYS A 705 16.02 -23.72 -19.51
C LYS A 705 16.77 -24.27 -20.73
N GLU A 706 16.02 -24.85 -21.66
CA GLU A 706 16.55 -25.49 -22.86
C GLU A 706 17.21 -24.46 -23.79
N ARG A 707 16.66 -23.25 -23.89
CA ARG A 707 17.27 -22.15 -24.63
C ARG A 707 18.63 -21.75 -24.03
N ILE A 708 18.71 -21.58 -22.71
CA ILE A 708 19.97 -21.23 -22.04
C ILE A 708 21.00 -22.36 -22.21
N GLU A 709 20.61 -23.62 -22.01
CA GLU A 709 21.51 -24.77 -22.20
C GLU A 709 22.10 -24.81 -23.62
N ASN A 710 21.24 -24.62 -24.63
CA ASN A 710 21.67 -24.62 -26.03
C ASN A 710 22.54 -23.41 -26.38
N ASP A 711 22.14 -22.20 -25.97
CA ASP A 711 22.89 -20.98 -26.25
C ASP A 711 24.28 -21.04 -25.62
N ILE A 712 24.38 -21.50 -24.37
CA ILE A 712 25.68 -21.60 -23.67
C ILE A 712 26.56 -22.70 -24.26
N GLN A 713 25.97 -23.85 -24.62
CA GLN A 713 26.71 -24.89 -25.34
C GLN A 713 27.26 -24.36 -26.67
N GLN A 714 26.53 -23.51 -27.39
CA GLN A 714 27.02 -22.90 -28.63
C GLN A 714 28.07 -21.81 -28.40
N LEU A 715 27.86 -20.93 -27.40
CA LEU A 715 28.73 -19.78 -27.14
C LEU A 715 30.07 -20.16 -26.51
N LEU A 716 30.11 -21.23 -25.73
CA LEU A 716 31.28 -21.64 -24.95
C LEU A 716 31.79 -23.05 -25.29
N ASN A 717 31.07 -23.83 -26.10
CA ASN A 717 31.30 -25.27 -26.25
C ASN A 717 31.37 -25.99 -24.89
N PHE A 718 30.51 -25.54 -23.95
CA PHE A 718 30.56 -25.92 -22.55
C PHE A 718 29.18 -26.34 -22.07
N LYS A 719 29.11 -27.54 -21.49
CA LYS A 719 27.86 -28.09 -20.97
C LYS A 719 27.60 -27.58 -19.55
N ILE A 720 26.48 -26.91 -19.39
CA ILE A 720 25.97 -26.42 -18.10
C ILE A 720 24.84 -27.32 -17.59
N ASN A 721 24.57 -27.24 -16.30
CA ASN A 721 23.38 -27.80 -15.67
C ASN A 721 22.47 -26.64 -15.24
N VAL A 722 21.27 -26.57 -15.81
CA VAL A 722 20.31 -25.53 -15.45
C VAL A 722 19.24 -26.10 -14.51
N ILE A 723 19.18 -25.55 -13.30
CA ILE A 723 18.22 -25.88 -12.25
C ILE A 723 17.05 -24.89 -12.33
N ALA A 724 15.83 -25.41 -12.40
CA ALA A 724 14.61 -24.62 -12.55
C ALA A 724 13.42 -25.28 -11.85
N GLU A 725 13.34 -25.18 -10.52
CA GLU A 725 12.26 -25.76 -9.72
C GLU A 725 10.94 -24.98 -9.84
N ASP A 726 9.79 -25.63 -9.63
CA ASP A 726 8.47 -25.01 -9.86
C ASP A 726 8.16 -23.84 -8.91
N ASN A 727 8.69 -23.87 -7.69
CA ASN A 727 8.53 -22.82 -6.68
C ASN A 727 9.57 -21.69 -6.82
N ARG A 728 10.41 -21.68 -7.87
CA ARG A 728 11.53 -20.73 -8.05
C ARG A 728 11.16 -19.24 -8.05
N LYS A 729 9.87 -18.91 -8.22
CA LYS A 729 9.35 -17.53 -8.02
C LYS A 729 9.45 -17.02 -6.58
N PHE A 730 9.60 -17.92 -5.61
CA PHE A 730 9.75 -17.62 -4.19
C PHE A 730 11.14 -17.98 -3.65
N ALA A 731 12.09 -18.34 -4.51
CA ALA A 731 13.40 -18.85 -4.11
C ALA A 731 14.17 -17.92 -3.17
N SER A 732 14.16 -16.60 -3.41
CA SER A 732 14.83 -15.64 -2.52
C SER A 732 14.26 -15.65 -1.11
N TRP A 733 12.93 -15.72 -0.99
CA TRP A 733 12.24 -15.80 0.30
C TRP A 733 12.50 -17.14 1.01
N LEU A 734 12.37 -18.25 0.27
CA LEU A 734 12.61 -19.60 0.79
C LEU A 734 14.08 -19.77 1.23
N GLY A 735 15.02 -19.18 0.50
CA GLY A 735 16.44 -19.20 0.86
C GLY A 735 16.75 -18.39 2.11
N ALA A 736 16.17 -17.19 2.24
CA ALA A 736 16.35 -16.36 3.43
C ALA A 736 15.78 -17.02 4.69
N ASN A 737 14.77 -17.89 4.53
CA ASN A 737 14.23 -18.71 5.61
C ASN A 737 15.24 -19.73 6.17
N LEU A 738 16.20 -20.17 5.36
CA LEU A 738 17.17 -21.21 5.72
C LEU A 738 18.53 -20.65 6.20
N LEU A 739 18.69 -19.34 6.15
CA LEU A 739 19.94 -18.69 6.55
C LEU A 739 20.06 -18.67 8.07
N ASP A 740 21.29 -18.87 8.56
CA ASP A 740 21.62 -18.60 9.95
C ASP A 740 21.65 -17.08 10.15
N LYS A 741 20.57 -16.57 10.74
CA LYS A 741 20.33 -15.14 10.90
C LYS A 741 21.18 -14.52 12.00
N GLU A 742 21.87 -15.31 12.82
CA GLU A 742 22.84 -14.77 13.78
C GLU A 742 24.17 -14.42 13.10
N ASN A 743 24.49 -15.10 11.98
CA ASN A 743 25.81 -15.06 11.36
C ASN A 743 25.88 -14.31 10.02
N ILE A 744 24.81 -13.66 9.57
CA ILE A 744 24.73 -13.05 8.22
C ILE A 744 24.27 -11.59 8.29
N GLY A 745 25.12 -10.66 7.86
CA GLY A 745 24.85 -9.21 7.81
C GLY A 745 24.95 -8.51 9.17
N LYS A 746 24.63 -7.22 9.21
CA LYS A 746 24.54 -6.40 10.43
C LYS A 746 23.08 -6.32 10.93
N ILE A 747 22.87 -6.49 12.24
CA ILE A 747 21.57 -6.19 12.87
C ILE A 747 21.52 -4.70 13.13
N ILE A 748 20.46 -4.06 12.64
CA ILE A 748 20.19 -2.66 12.93
C ILE A 748 18.94 -2.62 13.80
N THR A 749 19.09 -2.14 15.04
CA THR A 749 17.96 -1.99 15.96
C THR A 749 17.29 -0.64 15.77
N LEU A 750 16.05 -0.51 16.25
CA LEU A 750 15.34 0.77 16.28
C LEU A 750 16.14 1.84 17.04
N ASP A 751 16.84 1.46 18.12
CA ASP A 751 17.66 2.39 18.89
C ASP A 751 18.90 2.85 18.12
N THR A 752 19.61 1.94 17.44
CA THR A 752 20.72 2.30 16.55
C THR A 752 20.24 3.20 15.43
N TRP A 753 19.10 2.89 14.80
CA TRP A 753 18.51 3.73 13.77
C TRP A 753 18.15 5.14 14.27
N LYS A 754 17.60 5.27 15.48
CA LYS A 754 17.30 6.58 16.09
C LYS A 754 18.57 7.39 16.41
N GLN A 755 19.67 6.72 16.76
CA GLN A 755 20.93 7.38 17.12
C GLN A 755 21.76 7.78 15.89
N GLU A 756 21.89 6.88 14.92
CA GLU A 756 22.81 7.02 13.79
C GLU A 756 22.10 7.34 12.46
N GLY A 757 20.78 7.15 12.38
CA GLY A 757 20.02 7.33 11.15
C GLY A 757 20.52 6.41 10.03
N ALA A 758 20.59 6.94 8.81
CA ALA A 758 21.07 6.20 7.64
C ALA A 758 22.53 5.71 7.77
N LEU A 759 23.35 6.32 8.64
CA LEU A 759 24.77 5.95 8.78
C LEU A 759 24.97 4.53 9.29
N CYS A 760 23.99 3.94 9.98
CA CYS A 760 24.11 2.57 10.46
C CYS A 760 24.03 1.52 9.33
N LEU A 761 23.62 1.92 8.11
CA LEU A 761 23.51 1.08 6.92
C LEU A 761 24.80 1.02 6.09
N ASP A 762 25.77 1.90 6.36
CA ASP A 762 27.09 1.82 5.77
C ASP A 762 27.88 0.71 6.48
N ASP A 763 28.36 -0.26 5.69
CA ASP A 763 29.34 -1.28 6.09
C ASP A 763 30.76 -0.80 5.75
#